data_AF-A0A9W2YCH8-F1
#
_entry.id   AF-A0A9W2YCH8-F1
#
_cell.length_a   1.000
_cell.length_b   1.000
_cell.length_c   1.000
_cell.angle_alpha   90.00
_cell.angle_beta   90.00
_cell.angle_gamma   90.00
#
_symmetry.space_group_name_H-M   'P 1'
#
loop_
_entity.id
_entity.type
_entity.pdbx_description
1 polymer ?
#
loop_
_entity_poly.entity_id
_entity_poly.type
_entity_poly.pdbx_seq_one_letter_code
_entity_poly.pdbx_strand_id
1 'polypeptide(L)'
;MARLNKRLAQLKQARMSRKLDLERVTGKSKTLVDLDKSSTSTTSSRSISSSTPSPTRSRSDSSSGHNITAAVEIENVSTEANKSKALASRSKSSKLHLDLNTRSKSKIIDIPKLDVDNLISTTPHTNRTIVEFDQLQALIQPLLCPGCNKSSLKLNSDEKCRKGLSVKLSINCETCRTVVSSNHTSGYSKENKRYSVNNSAVLSSILCGLGSYTFNKLCEHLDIPGMCKKNFLNITKLIYNKGDDIRQALELKTVDLIRRKHAEESGVSINEEDIIDIDVSYDGSWLTRGHTSHIGIGCVVDVLTGYVLDFHIGSTFCLVCQTTGRKIKEKSPSQYSEWFETHKPFCEINYTGSSAMMETHAAEVLWLRSVTKFKLRYTSMLSDGDAKSFKRVTELKPYGDIPIVKEECVNHVGKRMGSALRNLVADCSKKGTSLGGKGHGKLTQNTIKKLTLYYSRAIRKHKNVSDMQKAIMASLYHCLSTDKSPKHQLCPTGSGSWCFYNAAVAKNETPGPHSKLLCTPLNYKLLADHLKPIYKRLSEPALLQRCLLGATQNANESLHSKIWSTCDKKKFSSWNKVTFSVISSIYDFNFGFAASKIMKNILFCKNTFHAHRLGLSRQNQRLSGSAYKKSKVVMKRLQMRKDAKARRELELRDAKGPTYEAGQF
;
A
#
# COMPACT_ATOMS: atom_id res chain seq x y z
N MET A 1 17.68 42.51 12.08
CA MET A 1 18.52 41.59 11.27
C MET A 1 19.39 40.63 12.08
N ALA A 2 20.44 41.05 12.82
CA ALA A 2 21.45 40.14 13.40
C ALA A 2 20.92 38.90 14.16
N ARG A 3 19.91 39.04 15.03
CA ARG A 3 19.28 37.90 15.75
C ARG A 3 18.63 36.86 14.81
N LEU A 4 18.13 37.28 13.65
CA LEU A 4 17.57 36.40 12.62
C LEU A 4 18.69 35.60 11.94
N ASN A 5 19.77 36.26 11.53
CA ASN A 5 20.92 35.61 10.88
C ASN A 5 21.59 34.58 11.80
N LYS A 6 21.76 34.91 13.11
CA LYS A 6 22.28 33.95 14.11
C LYS A 6 21.39 32.71 14.23
N ARG A 7 20.06 32.87 14.19
CA ARG A 7 19.10 31.75 14.23
C ARG A 7 19.08 30.95 12.93
N LEU A 8 19.28 31.61 11.77
CA LEU A 8 19.41 30.94 10.47
C LEU A 8 20.69 30.10 10.39
N ALA A 9 21.81 30.62 10.90
CA ALA A 9 23.08 29.90 10.99
C ALA A 9 22.96 28.66 11.88
N GLN A 10 22.38 28.81 13.08
CA GLN A 10 22.09 27.68 13.99
C GLN A 10 21.20 26.61 13.33
N LEU A 11 20.21 27.00 12.52
CA LEU A 11 19.36 26.06 11.77
C LEU A 11 20.12 25.35 10.62
N LYS A 12 21.00 26.05 9.89
CA LYS A 12 21.89 25.42 8.90
C LYS A 12 22.85 24.41 9.55
N GLN A 13 23.47 24.80 10.66
CA GLN A 13 24.42 23.96 11.40
C GLN A 13 23.73 22.70 11.95
N ALA A 14 22.56 22.86 12.59
CA ALA A 14 21.73 21.73 13.06
C ALA A 14 21.22 20.83 11.91
N ARG A 15 21.08 21.35 10.69
CA ARG A 15 20.72 20.55 9.50
C ARG A 15 21.90 19.73 8.98
N MET A 16 23.14 20.22 9.10
CA MET A 16 24.34 19.45 8.76
C MET A 16 24.65 18.36 9.79
N SER A 17 24.58 18.65 11.11
CA SER A 17 24.73 17.62 12.14
C SER A 17 23.74 16.47 11.97
N ARG A 18 22.46 16.79 11.67
CA ARG A 18 21.44 15.76 11.38
C ARG A 18 21.74 14.92 10.13
N LYS A 19 22.48 15.42 9.15
CA LYS A 19 22.91 14.64 7.98
C LYS A 19 23.95 13.60 8.39
N LEU A 20 24.95 14.03 9.15
CA LEU A 20 26.01 13.16 9.69
C LEU A 20 25.46 12.09 10.66
N ASP A 21 24.50 12.46 11.52
CA ASP A 21 23.81 11.50 12.39
C ASP A 21 23.01 10.46 11.58
N LEU A 22 22.38 10.86 10.47
CA LEU A 22 21.64 9.95 9.59
C LEU A 22 22.58 9.01 8.82
N GLU A 23 23.74 9.50 8.38
CA GLU A 23 24.79 8.72 7.73
C GLU A 23 25.39 7.67 8.71
N ARG A 24 25.58 8.03 9.99
CA ARG A 24 25.92 7.07 11.06
C ARG A 24 24.85 6.01 11.28
N VAL A 25 23.57 6.39 11.32
CA VAL A 25 22.44 5.46 11.55
C VAL A 25 22.16 4.54 10.36
N THR A 26 22.66 4.88 9.15
CA THR A 26 22.43 4.11 7.91
C THR A 26 23.62 3.25 7.46
N GLY A 27 24.72 3.20 8.22
CA GLY A 27 25.73 2.14 8.09
C GLY A 27 26.69 2.23 6.90
N LYS A 28 26.74 3.35 6.17
CA LYS A 28 27.79 3.60 5.15
C LYS A 28 29.01 4.30 5.76
N SER A 29 29.86 3.55 6.46
CA SER A 29 31.18 4.05 6.89
C SER A 29 32.17 3.98 5.72
N LYS A 30 32.61 5.13 5.20
CA LYS A 30 33.79 5.21 4.32
C LYS A 30 35.03 5.39 5.18
N THR A 31 35.78 4.32 5.42
CA THR A 31 37.16 4.40 5.91
C THR A 31 38.10 4.62 4.72
N LEU A 32 38.64 5.84 4.58
CA LEU A 32 39.92 6.03 3.91
C LEU A 32 41.02 5.51 4.85
N VAL A 33 41.96 4.75 4.29
CA VAL A 33 43.30 4.54 4.87
C VAL A 33 44.27 4.50 3.69
N ASP A 34 44.95 5.61 3.46
CA ASP A 34 46.25 5.60 2.82
C ASP A 34 47.29 5.30 3.91
N LEU A 35 48.21 4.36 3.67
CA LEU A 35 49.66 4.56 3.76
C LEU A 35 50.44 3.23 3.73
N ASP A 36 51.21 3.10 2.65
CA ASP A 36 52.59 2.60 2.59
C ASP A 36 53.02 1.16 2.93
N LYS A 37 54.28 0.90 2.54
CA LYS A 37 54.96 -0.40 2.46
C LYS A 37 56.01 -0.59 3.57
N SER A 38 56.55 -1.82 3.63
CA SER A 38 57.68 -2.27 4.48
C SER A 38 57.31 -2.47 5.97
N SER A 39 57.95 -3.36 6.74
CA SER A 39 59.08 -4.27 6.46
C SER A 39 59.05 -5.52 7.35
N THR A 40 59.37 -6.70 6.77
CA THR A 40 60.12 -7.86 7.31
C THR A 40 59.95 -8.41 8.76
N SER A 41 60.32 -9.70 8.92
CA SER A 41 60.66 -10.41 10.18
C SER A 41 59.48 -10.83 11.09
N THR A 42 59.56 -11.89 11.91
CA THR A 42 59.92 -13.32 11.70
C THR A 42 59.41 -14.10 12.93
N THR A 43 59.35 -15.45 12.87
CA THR A 43 59.27 -16.38 14.05
C THR A 43 58.02 -16.27 14.97
N SER A 44 57.55 -17.32 15.65
CA SER A 44 57.83 -18.77 15.56
C SER A 44 56.69 -19.59 16.17
N SER A 45 56.45 -20.78 15.61
CA SER A 45 55.91 -22.01 16.23
C SER A 45 55.27 -21.96 17.63
N ARG A 46 54.07 -22.55 17.75
CA ARG A 46 53.96 -23.86 18.44
C ARG A 46 52.73 -24.66 18.01
N SER A 47 52.94 -25.95 17.82
CA SER A 47 51.94 -26.98 17.51
C SER A 47 51.48 -27.71 18.78
N ILE A 48 50.28 -28.28 18.76
CA ILE A 48 49.91 -29.52 19.47
C ILE A 48 48.89 -30.28 18.61
N SER A 49 48.89 -31.61 18.69
CA SER A 49 48.24 -32.52 17.75
C SER A 49 47.34 -33.55 18.45
N SER A 50 46.27 -33.98 17.78
CA SER A 50 45.63 -35.29 18.00
C SER A 50 44.98 -35.77 16.69
N SER A 51 44.78 -37.08 16.53
CA SER A 51 44.86 -37.71 15.20
C SER A 51 43.99 -38.95 14.97
N THR A 52 43.44 -39.07 13.74
CA THR A 52 43.08 -40.31 13.01
C THR A 52 41.96 -41.22 13.59
N PRO A 53 41.40 -42.21 12.84
CA PRO A 53 41.64 -42.61 11.44
C PRO A 53 40.41 -42.68 10.47
N SER A 54 40.68 -42.52 9.17
CA SER A 54 40.36 -43.38 8.00
C SER A 54 39.47 -44.66 8.15
N PRO A 55 38.78 -45.19 7.09
CA PRO A 55 39.38 -45.36 5.75
C PRO A 55 38.52 -45.36 4.44
N THR A 56 39.20 -44.96 3.35
CA THR A 56 39.19 -45.46 1.95
C THR A 56 37.89 -45.82 1.18
N ARG A 57 37.73 -45.23 -0.02
CA ARG A 57 38.05 -45.91 -1.31
C ARG A 57 38.34 -44.89 -2.44
N SER A 58 38.84 -45.35 -3.59
CA SER A 58 39.54 -44.52 -4.61
C SER A 58 39.34 -45.00 -6.07
N ARG A 59 39.96 -44.26 -7.02
CA ARG A 59 39.97 -44.31 -8.52
C ARG A 59 39.21 -43.13 -9.14
N SER A 60 39.71 -42.30 -10.07
CA SER A 60 40.63 -42.47 -11.24
C SER A 60 39.99 -43.28 -12.38
N ASP A 61 40.13 -42.98 -13.68
CA ASP A 61 41.04 -42.14 -14.49
C ASP A 61 40.22 -41.37 -15.57
N SER A 62 40.60 -40.25 -16.22
CA SER A 62 41.84 -39.71 -16.86
C SER A 62 41.93 -39.97 -18.40
N SER A 63 42.82 -39.23 -19.11
CA SER A 63 42.84 -38.90 -20.58
C SER A 63 41.83 -37.80 -21.02
N SER A 64 42.12 -36.72 -21.76
CA SER A 64 43.16 -36.25 -22.73
C SER A 64 42.79 -36.44 -24.22
N GLY A 65 42.97 -35.48 -25.13
CA GLY A 65 43.41 -34.06 -25.01
C GLY A 65 43.66 -33.42 -26.41
N HIS A 66 44.23 -32.20 -26.46
CA HIS A 66 44.68 -31.47 -27.68
C HIS A 66 43.55 -31.02 -28.67
N ASN A 67 43.65 -30.02 -29.56
CA ASN A 67 44.45 -28.77 -29.75
C ASN A 67 43.71 -27.92 -30.85
N ILE A 68 44.05 -26.70 -31.31
CA ILE A 68 45.23 -25.81 -31.14
C ILE A 68 44.83 -24.30 -31.14
N THR A 69 45.74 -23.40 -31.56
CA THR A 69 45.69 -21.92 -31.63
C THR A 69 44.60 -21.25 -32.49
N ALA A 70 44.20 -20.03 -32.10
CA ALA A 70 44.48 -18.80 -32.89
C ALA A 70 44.31 -17.54 -32.01
N ALA A 71 45.14 -16.51 -32.21
CA ALA A 71 45.02 -15.21 -31.57
C ALA A 71 45.09 -14.10 -32.64
N VAL A 72 44.24 -13.08 -32.51
CA VAL A 72 44.30 -11.82 -33.28
C VAL A 72 43.87 -10.68 -32.37
N GLU A 73 44.75 -9.69 -32.20
CA GLU A 73 44.43 -8.40 -31.60
C GLU A 73 44.01 -7.43 -32.72
N ILE A 74 42.93 -6.66 -32.52
CA ILE A 74 42.71 -5.37 -33.19
C ILE A 74 42.08 -4.43 -32.16
N GLU A 75 42.69 -3.25 -31.99
CA GLU A 75 42.17 -2.19 -31.12
C GLU A 75 41.13 -1.30 -31.81
N ASN A 76 40.10 -0.93 -31.04
CA ASN A 76 39.45 0.40 -30.97
C ASN A 76 38.89 1.12 -32.24
N VAL A 77 38.14 2.20 -31.94
CA VAL A 77 37.67 3.28 -32.85
C VAL A 77 36.61 2.91 -33.91
N SER A 78 35.36 2.82 -33.47
CA SER A 78 34.27 3.60 -34.10
C SER A 78 33.16 3.94 -33.09
N THR A 79 33.25 5.13 -32.50
CA THR A 79 32.23 5.67 -31.60
C THR A 79 30.99 6.18 -32.35
N GLU A 80 29.99 6.61 -31.58
CA GLU A 80 28.85 7.46 -32.00
C GLU A 80 27.80 6.90 -32.99
N ALA A 81 28.09 5.88 -33.80
CA ALA A 81 27.08 5.25 -34.66
C ALA A 81 25.97 4.51 -33.87
N ASN A 82 26.31 3.92 -32.72
CA ASN A 82 25.44 2.95 -32.01
C ASN A 82 24.62 3.52 -30.82
N LYS A 83 24.68 4.82 -30.53
CA LYS A 83 23.83 5.42 -29.46
C LYS A 83 22.47 5.96 -29.94
N SER A 84 22.24 6.02 -31.26
CA SER A 84 21.06 6.70 -31.84
C SER A 84 20.05 5.77 -32.53
N LYS A 85 20.22 4.44 -32.45
CA LYS A 85 19.29 3.44 -33.04
C LYS A 85 18.61 2.52 -32.02
N ALA A 86 18.68 2.85 -30.73
CA ALA A 86 17.91 2.16 -29.68
C ALA A 86 16.41 2.55 -29.64
N LEU A 87 15.99 3.59 -30.38
CA LEU A 87 14.59 4.05 -30.46
C LEU A 87 13.86 3.52 -31.70
N ALA A 88 13.78 2.19 -31.88
CA ALA A 88 12.82 1.57 -32.81
C ALA A 88 12.47 0.12 -32.43
N SER A 89 11.19 -0.10 -32.08
CA SER A 89 10.45 -1.36 -32.20
C SER A 89 11.20 -2.71 -32.12
N ARG A 90 11.22 -3.34 -30.93
CA ARG A 90 11.01 -4.79 -30.80
C ARG A 90 10.34 -5.14 -29.46
N SER A 91 9.36 -6.04 -29.54
CA SER A 91 8.63 -6.68 -28.43
C SER A 91 8.24 -5.84 -27.19
N LYS A 92 7.25 -4.94 -27.31
CA LYS A 92 6.34 -4.65 -26.17
C LYS A 92 5.39 -5.84 -25.94
N SER A 93 5.92 -6.94 -25.42
CA SER A 93 5.15 -8.16 -25.14
C SER A 93 5.84 -9.01 -24.05
N SER A 94 5.15 -9.16 -22.90
CA SER A 94 5.62 -9.81 -21.66
C SER A 94 6.75 -9.04 -20.91
N LYS A 95 6.88 -9.16 -19.57
CA LYS A 95 6.18 -10.08 -18.64
C LYS A 95 5.60 -9.35 -17.41
N LEU A 96 4.30 -9.03 -17.47
CA LEU A 96 3.47 -9.38 -16.30
C LEU A 96 3.34 -10.90 -16.32
N HIS A 97 4.31 -11.58 -15.70
CA HIS A 97 4.38 -13.04 -15.64
C HIS A 97 3.10 -13.60 -15.01
N LEU A 98 2.81 -14.88 -15.22
CA LEU A 98 1.71 -15.55 -14.51
C LEU A 98 2.12 -15.83 -13.05
N ASP A 99 2.40 -14.76 -12.29
CA ASP A 99 2.88 -14.82 -10.93
C ASP A 99 1.82 -15.52 -10.06
N LEU A 100 2.14 -16.75 -9.65
CA LEU A 100 1.30 -17.58 -8.77
C LEU A 100 1.11 -16.91 -7.40
N ASN A 101 2.01 -15.98 -7.05
CA ASN A 101 1.93 -15.21 -5.83
C ASN A 101 0.74 -14.23 -5.87
N THR A 102 0.45 -13.62 -4.72
CA THR A 102 -0.40 -12.41 -4.67
C THR A 102 0.54 -11.23 -4.54
N ARG A 103 0.15 -10.00 -4.93
CA ARG A 103 1.02 -8.82 -4.69
C ARG A 103 1.47 -8.71 -3.23
N SER A 104 0.64 -9.14 -2.27
CA SER A 104 1.00 -9.23 -0.85
C SER A 104 2.09 -10.27 -0.54
N LYS A 105 2.18 -11.35 -1.32
CA LYS A 105 3.22 -12.39 -1.23
C LYS A 105 4.49 -11.97 -1.99
N SER A 106 4.38 -11.40 -3.19
CA SER A 106 5.52 -10.86 -3.96
C SER A 106 6.27 -9.80 -3.13
N LYS A 107 5.54 -8.80 -2.59
CA LYS A 107 6.10 -7.80 -1.64
C LYS A 107 6.78 -8.38 -0.39
N ILE A 108 6.47 -9.62 0.01
CA ILE A 108 7.09 -10.31 1.16
C ILE A 108 8.26 -11.20 0.71
N ILE A 109 8.33 -11.59 -0.57
CA ILE A 109 9.47 -12.22 -1.24
C ILE A 109 10.54 -11.18 -1.64
N ASP A 110 10.17 -9.90 -1.73
CA ASP A 110 11.09 -8.80 -2.08
C ASP A 110 11.81 -8.16 -0.86
N ILE A 111 11.30 -8.40 0.36
CA ILE A 111 11.87 -7.96 1.64
C ILE A 111 13.03 -8.83 2.23
N PRO A 112 13.09 -10.18 2.05
CA PRO A 112 13.84 -11.10 2.90
C PRO A 112 15.29 -11.34 2.44
N LYS A 113 15.96 -10.31 1.90
CA LYS A 113 17.41 -10.33 1.59
C LYS A 113 18.16 -9.05 1.97
N LEU A 114 17.50 -8.05 2.56
CA LEU A 114 18.08 -6.70 2.73
C LEU A 114 17.98 -6.09 4.13
N ASP A 115 17.32 -6.72 5.11
CA ASP A 115 17.09 -6.07 6.42
C ASP A 115 16.64 -6.99 7.57
N VAL A 116 16.35 -8.27 7.32
CA VAL A 116 15.77 -9.14 8.37
C VAL A 116 16.87 -9.56 9.36
N ASP A 117 17.97 -10.10 8.84
CA ASP A 117 19.01 -10.79 9.61
C ASP A 117 20.06 -9.83 10.19
N ASN A 118 20.52 -8.85 9.40
CA ASN A 118 21.46 -7.82 9.89
C ASN A 118 20.88 -6.90 10.98
N LEU A 119 19.55 -6.87 11.15
CA LEU A 119 18.89 -6.19 12.27
C LEU A 119 18.59 -7.13 13.46
N ILE A 120 19.23 -8.30 13.58
CA ILE A 120 19.18 -9.20 14.75
C ILE A 120 20.43 -9.00 15.62
N SER A 121 20.81 -7.74 15.86
CA SER A 121 21.80 -7.37 16.87
C SER A 121 21.23 -7.60 18.28
N THR A 122 21.31 -8.85 18.77
CA THR A 122 21.71 -9.27 20.13
C THR A 122 21.29 -8.45 21.37
N THR A 123 20.22 -7.64 21.32
CA THR A 123 19.71 -6.93 22.50
C THR A 123 19.15 -7.93 23.50
N PRO A 124 19.50 -7.84 24.81
CA PRO A 124 18.93 -8.68 25.86
C PRO A 124 17.39 -8.67 25.83
N HIS A 125 16.77 -9.75 26.34
CA HIS A 125 15.33 -10.01 26.24
C HIS A 125 14.44 -9.00 27.00
N THR A 126 14.35 -7.75 26.54
CA THR A 126 13.51 -6.71 27.14
C THR A 126 12.04 -6.93 26.76
N ASN A 127 11.46 -7.99 27.29
CA ASN A 127 10.02 -8.25 27.24
C ASN A 127 9.26 -7.22 28.07
N ARG A 128 7.93 -7.21 27.90
CA ARG A 128 6.99 -6.47 28.73
C ARG A 128 5.81 -7.39 29.02
N THR A 129 5.47 -7.49 30.29
CA THR A 129 4.41 -8.33 30.82
C THR A 129 3.52 -7.43 31.70
N ILE A 130 2.22 -7.70 31.73
CA ILE A 130 1.33 -7.14 32.76
C ILE A 130 1.31 -8.16 33.89
N VAL A 131 1.57 -7.71 35.11
CA VAL A 131 1.68 -8.55 36.30
C VAL A 131 0.87 -7.87 37.40
N GLU A 132 0.02 -8.64 38.08
CA GLU A 132 -0.74 -8.19 39.25
C GLU A 132 0.21 -7.85 40.41
N PHE A 133 -0.16 -6.86 41.21
CA PHE A 133 0.71 -6.35 42.27
C PHE A 133 0.98 -7.42 43.35
N ASP A 134 -0.05 -8.19 43.71
CA ASP A 134 0.04 -9.22 44.75
C ASP A 134 0.88 -10.42 44.32
N GLN A 135 0.83 -10.78 43.03
CA GLN A 135 1.71 -11.81 42.46
C GLN A 135 3.18 -11.38 42.48
N LEU A 136 3.47 -10.09 42.27
CA LEU A 136 4.82 -9.56 42.41
C LEU A 136 5.25 -9.43 43.88
N GLN A 137 4.32 -9.12 44.80
CA GLN A 137 4.57 -9.16 46.24
C GLN A 137 4.89 -10.59 46.72
N ALA A 138 4.15 -11.61 46.26
CA ALA A 138 4.37 -13.01 46.63
C ALA A 138 5.78 -13.51 46.25
N LEU A 139 6.35 -13.00 45.16
CA LEU A 139 7.74 -13.30 44.76
C LEU A 139 8.81 -12.58 45.61
N ILE A 140 8.44 -11.51 46.32
CA ILE A 140 9.35 -10.67 47.12
C ILE A 140 9.26 -11.02 48.62
N GLN A 141 8.09 -11.42 49.11
CA GLN A 141 7.82 -11.77 50.50
C GLN A 141 8.74 -12.83 51.13
N PRO A 142 9.14 -13.92 50.45
CA PRO A 142 10.04 -14.94 51.01
C PRO A 142 11.53 -14.51 51.00
N LEU A 143 11.86 -13.32 50.48
CA LEU A 143 13.24 -12.83 50.42
C LEU A 143 13.61 -12.13 51.73
N LEU A 144 14.80 -12.45 52.25
CA LEU A 144 15.32 -11.87 53.48
C LEU A 144 15.75 -10.41 53.25
N CYS A 145 15.43 -9.52 54.20
CA CYS A 145 15.88 -8.15 54.15
C CYS A 145 17.40 -8.05 54.41
N PRO A 146 18.20 -7.39 53.54
CA PRO A 146 19.64 -7.26 53.74
C PRO A 146 20.04 -6.45 54.98
N GLY A 147 19.12 -5.66 55.56
CA GLY A 147 19.38 -4.85 56.77
C GLY A 147 19.06 -5.53 58.10
N CYS A 148 18.27 -6.62 58.12
CA CYS A 148 17.89 -7.31 59.36
C CYS A 148 17.66 -8.83 59.25
N ASN A 149 17.99 -9.41 58.10
CA ASN A 149 17.89 -10.83 57.75
C ASN A 149 16.52 -11.50 58.01
N LYS A 150 15.43 -10.73 58.00
CA LYS A 150 14.04 -11.22 58.20
C LYS A 150 13.23 -11.18 56.90
N SER A 151 12.36 -12.17 56.73
CA SER A 151 11.42 -12.29 55.59
C SER A 151 10.25 -11.32 55.75
N SER A 152 10.51 -10.02 55.60
CA SER A 152 9.54 -8.94 55.84
C SER A 152 9.62 -7.84 54.78
N LEU A 153 9.92 -8.21 53.54
CA LEU A 153 9.98 -7.31 52.41
C LEU A 153 8.61 -7.11 51.76
N LYS A 154 8.26 -5.84 51.55
CA LYS A 154 6.97 -5.40 51.01
C LYS A 154 7.16 -4.42 49.86
N LEU A 155 6.49 -4.72 48.75
CA LEU A 155 6.37 -3.85 47.60
C LEU A 155 5.36 -2.74 47.89
N ASN A 156 5.73 -1.50 47.56
CA ASN A 156 4.89 -0.32 47.73
C ASN A 156 4.84 0.47 46.41
N SER A 157 3.70 1.08 46.09
CA SER A 157 3.54 1.99 44.95
C SER A 157 3.47 3.45 45.40
N ASP A 158 4.23 4.32 44.72
CA ASP A 158 4.22 5.77 44.93
C ASP A 158 3.37 6.43 43.82
N GLU A 159 2.06 6.51 44.10
CA GLU A 159 1.06 7.09 43.20
C GLU A 159 1.26 8.61 42.97
N LYS A 160 1.93 9.32 43.89
CA LYS A 160 2.30 10.73 43.72
C LYS A 160 3.42 10.87 42.67
N CYS A 161 4.37 9.93 42.65
CA CYS A 161 5.40 9.87 41.62
C CYS A 161 4.95 9.26 40.28
N ARG A 162 3.83 8.52 40.22
CA ARG A 162 3.29 7.91 38.98
C ARG A 162 3.26 8.90 37.80
N LYS A 163 3.76 8.46 36.63
CA LYS A 163 3.78 9.23 35.37
C LYS A 163 3.15 8.42 34.22
N GLY A 164 1.82 8.43 34.15
CA GLY A 164 1.06 7.60 33.19
C GLY A 164 1.19 6.12 33.53
N LEU A 165 1.49 5.27 32.54
CA LEU A 165 1.72 3.83 32.71
C LEU A 165 2.99 3.48 33.48
N SER A 166 3.84 4.46 33.83
CA SER A 166 4.99 4.21 34.70
C SER A 166 4.66 4.58 36.15
N VAL A 167 4.41 3.54 36.93
CA VAL A 167 4.35 3.58 38.39
C VAL A 167 5.78 3.64 38.93
N LYS A 168 5.96 4.24 40.11
CA LYS A 168 7.21 4.14 40.89
C LYS A 168 6.96 3.12 42.00
N LEU A 169 7.84 2.13 42.11
CA LEU A 169 7.79 1.08 43.12
C LEU A 169 8.94 1.28 44.13
N SER A 170 8.75 0.79 45.35
CA SER A 170 9.84 0.55 46.30
C SER A 170 9.65 -0.75 47.05
N ILE A 171 10.76 -1.41 47.40
CA ILE A 171 10.78 -2.57 48.28
C ILE A 171 11.26 -2.07 49.64
N ASN A 172 10.40 -2.17 50.66
CA ASN A 172 10.65 -1.70 52.01
C ASN A 172 10.58 -2.88 52.97
N CYS A 173 11.43 -2.91 53.99
CA CYS A 173 11.30 -3.85 55.09
C CYS A 173 10.28 -3.34 56.12
N GLU A 174 9.28 -4.13 56.50
CA GLU A 174 8.33 -3.72 57.53
C GLU A 174 8.96 -3.75 58.94
N THR A 175 9.96 -4.60 59.18
CA THR A 175 10.63 -4.72 60.49
C THR A 175 11.64 -3.60 60.77
N CYS A 176 12.62 -3.39 59.88
CA CYS A 176 13.70 -2.40 60.07
C CYS A 176 13.52 -1.11 59.28
N ARG A 177 12.39 -0.94 58.56
CA ARG A 177 12.02 0.24 57.74
C ARG A 177 12.98 0.58 56.58
N THR A 178 14.09 -0.14 56.42
CA THR A 178 15.04 0.00 55.30
C THR A 178 14.35 -0.10 53.94
N VAL A 179 14.63 0.86 53.06
CA VAL A 179 14.25 0.81 51.63
C VAL A 179 15.35 0.08 50.87
N VAL A 180 15.08 -1.13 50.41
CA VAL A 180 16.04 -2.02 49.71
C VAL A 180 16.24 -1.57 48.26
N SER A 181 15.19 -1.06 47.61
CA SER A 181 15.26 -0.51 46.26
C SER A 181 14.07 0.42 45.99
N SER A 182 14.24 1.41 45.12
CA SER A 182 13.10 2.11 44.50
C SER A 182 13.41 2.47 43.05
N ASN A 183 12.47 2.15 42.16
CA ASN A 183 12.63 2.30 40.71
C ASN A 183 11.27 2.51 40.02
N HIS A 184 11.29 3.05 38.80
CA HIS A 184 10.10 3.14 37.95
C HIS A 184 9.91 1.86 37.12
N THR A 185 8.65 1.44 36.91
CA THR A 185 8.29 0.24 36.11
C THR A 185 8.65 0.30 34.62
N SER A 186 9.38 1.34 34.18
CA SER A 186 9.82 1.49 32.80
C SER A 186 11.09 2.32 32.73
N GLY A 187 12.01 1.96 31.84
CA GLY A 187 13.18 2.78 31.54
C GLY A 187 12.80 4.14 30.94
N TYR A 188 13.49 5.19 31.38
CA TYR A 188 13.35 6.57 30.92
C TYR A 188 14.28 6.84 29.74
N SER A 189 13.72 7.19 28.56
CA SER A 189 14.51 7.70 27.43
C SER A 189 14.94 9.13 27.75
N LYS A 190 16.26 9.36 27.82
CA LYS A 190 16.84 10.69 27.97
C LYS A 190 16.53 11.58 26.76
N GLU A 191 16.48 11.01 25.54
CA GLU A 191 16.21 11.78 24.31
C GLU A 191 14.78 12.35 24.30
N ASN A 192 13.79 11.51 24.61
CA ASN A 192 12.38 11.92 24.65
C ASN A 192 11.92 12.48 26.00
N LYS A 193 12.82 12.51 27.00
CA LYS A 193 12.55 12.89 28.40
C LYS A 193 11.32 12.19 28.99
N ARG A 194 11.15 10.90 28.69
CA ARG A 194 9.91 10.12 28.94
C ARG A 194 10.16 8.63 29.17
N TYR A 195 9.27 8.02 29.94
CA TYR A 195 9.20 6.56 30.12
C TYR A 195 8.78 5.82 28.84
N SER A 196 9.55 4.79 28.48
CA SER A 196 9.41 4.06 27.21
C SER A 196 8.04 3.39 27.01
N VAL A 197 7.36 3.03 28.10
CA VAL A 197 6.00 2.46 28.08
C VAL A 197 4.97 3.47 27.57
N ASN A 198 5.05 4.73 28.00
CA ASN A 198 4.10 5.78 27.60
C ASN A 198 4.20 6.08 26.10
N ASN A 199 5.42 6.20 25.56
CA ASN A 199 5.64 6.41 24.12
C ASN A 199 5.05 5.25 23.29
N SER A 200 5.28 4.00 23.74
CA SER A 200 4.77 2.81 23.06
C SER A 200 3.24 2.72 23.09
N ALA A 201 2.62 3.08 24.21
CA ALA A 201 1.17 3.02 24.39
C ALA A 201 0.44 4.05 23.52
N VAL A 202 0.93 5.30 23.49
CA VAL A 202 0.36 6.35 22.63
C VAL A 202 0.58 6.04 21.15
N LEU A 203 1.76 5.53 20.77
CA LEU A 203 2.00 5.04 19.40
C LEU A 203 1.03 3.92 19.03
N SER A 204 0.85 2.92 19.90
CA SER A 204 -0.08 1.81 19.66
C SER A 204 -1.53 2.28 19.58
N SER A 205 -1.92 3.28 20.38
CA SER A 205 -3.24 3.91 20.29
C SER A 205 -3.47 4.57 18.94
N ILE A 206 -2.54 5.43 18.50
CA ILE A 206 -2.63 6.14 17.21
C ILE A 206 -2.70 5.14 16.04
N LEU A 207 -1.86 4.10 16.03
CA LEU A 207 -1.87 3.07 14.98
C LEU A 207 -3.15 2.21 14.97
N CYS A 208 -3.86 2.13 16.10
CA CYS A 208 -5.19 1.50 16.22
C CYS A 208 -6.35 2.51 16.11
N GLY A 209 -6.09 3.78 15.76
CA GLY A 209 -7.10 4.83 15.62
C GLY A 209 -7.69 5.36 16.95
N LEU A 210 -7.14 4.94 18.09
CA LEU A 210 -7.62 5.29 19.44
C LEU A 210 -7.13 6.69 19.86
N GLY A 211 -8.05 7.52 20.37
CA GLY A 211 -7.72 8.76 21.07
C GLY A 211 -7.55 8.57 22.57
N SER A 212 -7.05 9.59 23.28
CA SER A 212 -6.77 9.56 24.72
C SER A 212 -7.93 9.06 25.60
N TYR A 213 -9.19 9.33 25.22
CA TYR A 213 -10.37 8.83 25.94
C TYR A 213 -10.52 7.31 25.79
N THR A 214 -10.52 6.81 24.54
CA THR A 214 -10.64 5.37 24.26
C THR A 214 -9.43 4.58 24.75
N PHE A 215 -8.25 5.20 24.79
CA PHE A 215 -7.06 4.63 25.44
C PHE A 215 -7.27 4.49 26.95
N ASN A 216 -7.78 5.51 27.65
CA ASN A 216 -8.06 5.39 29.08
C ASN A 216 -9.19 4.39 29.35
N LYS A 217 -10.20 4.26 28.47
CA LYS A 217 -11.20 3.20 28.58
C LYS A 217 -10.62 1.78 28.39
N LEU A 218 -9.55 1.63 27.60
CA LEU A 218 -8.80 0.37 27.53
C LEU A 218 -8.03 0.10 28.84
N CYS A 219 -7.48 1.13 29.49
CA CYS A 219 -6.83 0.98 30.80
C CYS A 219 -7.83 0.64 31.92
N GLU A 220 -9.00 1.29 31.90
CA GLU A 220 -10.17 1.04 32.77
C GLU A 220 -10.64 -0.42 32.68
N HIS A 221 -10.77 -0.99 31.49
CA HIS A 221 -11.17 -2.40 31.29
C HIS A 221 -10.01 -3.41 31.41
N LEU A 222 -8.89 -2.99 32.00
CA LEU A 222 -7.71 -3.81 32.30
C LEU A 222 -7.19 -3.56 33.72
N ASP A 223 -7.90 -2.76 34.52
CA ASP A 223 -7.54 -2.35 35.88
C ASP A 223 -6.11 -1.77 36.04
N ILE A 224 -5.59 -1.16 34.97
CA ILE A 224 -4.27 -0.51 34.95
C ILE A 224 -4.38 1.03 34.96
N PRO A 225 -3.36 1.75 35.46
CA PRO A 225 -3.33 3.21 35.41
C PRO A 225 -3.55 3.79 34.01
N GLY A 226 -4.35 4.85 33.90
CA GLY A 226 -4.53 5.60 32.65
C GLY A 226 -3.44 6.64 32.37
N MET A 227 -3.65 7.47 31.35
CA MET A 227 -2.81 8.63 31.06
C MET A 227 -3.64 9.92 30.96
N CYS A 228 -3.21 11.00 31.62
CA CYS A 228 -3.91 12.28 31.51
C CYS A 228 -3.83 12.84 30.08
N LYS A 229 -4.94 13.46 29.61
CA LYS A 229 -5.11 14.00 28.26
C LYS A 229 -3.94 14.89 27.82
N LYS A 230 -3.40 15.72 28.73
CA LYS A 230 -2.24 16.60 28.49
C LYS A 230 -0.97 15.80 28.14
N ASN A 231 -0.67 14.72 28.87
CA ASN A 231 0.51 13.90 28.57
C ASN A 231 0.34 13.08 27.29
N PHE A 232 -0.84 12.48 27.07
CA PHE A 232 -1.15 11.75 25.84
C PHE A 232 -0.94 12.64 24.61
N LEU A 233 -1.54 13.84 24.58
CA LEU A 233 -1.40 14.79 23.48
C LEU A 233 0.04 15.31 23.30
N ASN A 234 0.79 15.52 24.39
CA ASN A 234 2.20 15.90 24.30
C ASN A 234 3.06 14.81 23.66
N ILE A 235 2.76 13.53 23.89
CA ILE A 235 3.44 12.40 23.23
C ILE A 235 2.98 12.27 21.78
N THR A 236 1.68 12.40 21.52
CA THR A 236 1.10 12.43 20.17
C THR A 236 1.78 13.49 19.29
N LYS A 237 2.00 14.71 19.81
CA LYS A 237 2.69 15.78 19.07
C LYS A 237 4.14 15.40 18.71
N LEU A 238 4.87 14.74 19.61
CA LEU A 238 6.24 14.29 19.31
C LEU A 238 6.28 13.18 18.26
N ILE A 239 5.30 12.27 18.27
CA ILE A 239 5.14 11.24 17.23
C ILE A 239 4.83 11.87 15.87
N TYR A 240 3.96 12.89 15.82
CA TYR A 240 3.66 13.62 14.58
C TYR A 240 4.85 14.46 14.09
N ASN A 241 5.61 15.09 14.98
CA ASN A 241 6.87 15.78 14.64
C ASN A 241 7.94 14.85 14.02
N LYS A 242 7.77 13.53 14.11
CA LYS A 242 8.62 12.51 13.49
C LYS A 242 8.03 11.92 12.19
N GLY A 243 6.89 12.44 11.74
CA GLY A 243 6.23 12.00 10.51
C GLY A 243 7.13 12.08 9.28
N ASP A 244 7.86 13.19 9.09
CA ASP A 244 8.72 13.38 7.91
C ASP A 244 9.97 12.48 7.94
N ASP A 245 10.53 12.18 9.11
CA ASP A 245 11.63 11.22 9.24
C ASP A 245 11.16 9.80 8.84
N ILE A 246 9.96 9.41 9.28
CA ILE A 246 9.32 8.13 8.91
C ILE A 246 8.96 8.14 7.41
N ARG A 247 8.53 9.27 6.86
CA ARG A 247 8.21 9.44 5.43
C ARG A 247 9.45 9.24 4.56
N GLN A 248 10.58 9.85 4.90
CA GLN A 248 11.83 9.71 4.14
C GLN A 248 12.32 8.26 4.16
N ALA A 249 12.29 7.59 5.31
CA ALA A 249 12.66 6.17 5.43
C ALA A 249 11.73 5.23 4.62
N LEU A 250 10.43 5.56 4.56
CA LEU A 250 9.43 4.86 3.73
C LEU A 250 9.72 5.05 2.23
N GLU A 251 9.94 6.29 1.80
CA GLU A 251 10.13 6.65 0.40
C GLU A 251 11.45 6.08 -0.15
N LEU A 252 12.58 6.29 0.53
CA LEU A 252 13.89 5.75 0.13
C LEU A 252 13.83 4.23 -0.09
N LYS A 253 13.31 3.49 0.89
CA LYS A 253 13.21 2.02 0.81
C LYS A 253 12.21 1.54 -0.26
N THR A 254 11.18 2.33 -0.55
CA THR A 254 10.21 1.99 -1.60
C THR A 254 10.77 2.23 -2.99
N VAL A 255 11.50 3.34 -3.20
CA VAL A 255 12.16 3.68 -4.46
C VAL A 255 13.20 2.64 -4.83
N ASP A 256 14.09 2.28 -3.91
CA ASP A 256 15.09 1.21 -4.10
C ASP A 256 14.46 -0.12 -4.58
N LEU A 257 13.41 -0.58 -3.88
CA LEU A 257 12.69 -1.81 -4.26
C LEU A 257 12.02 -1.71 -5.64
N ILE A 258 11.45 -0.57 -6.00
CA ILE A 258 10.84 -0.35 -7.33
C ILE A 258 11.93 -0.31 -8.41
N ARG A 259 13.02 0.47 -8.21
CA ARG A 259 14.12 0.59 -9.17
C ARG A 259 14.76 -0.76 -9.47
N ARG A 260 15.06 -1.56 -8.44
CA ARG A 260 15.60 -2.92 -8.63
C ARG A 260 14.63 -3.84 -9.38
N LYS A 261 13.32 -3.74 -9.14
CA LYS A 261 12.33 -4.55 -9.89
C LYS A 261 12.18 -4.18 -11.35
N HIS A 262 12.29 -2.89 -11.69
CA HIS A 262 12.32 -2.46 -13.09
C HIS A 262 13.65 -2.81 -13.78
N ALA A 263 14.77 -2.81 -13.07
CA ALA A 263 16.04 -3.37 -13.58
C ALA A 263 15.94 -4.89 -13.84
N GLU A 264 15.40 -5.67 -12.88
CA GLU A 264 15.18 -7.11 -13.00
C GLU A 264 14.29 -7.49 -14.20
N GLU A 265 13.19 -6.77 -14.46
CA GLU A 265 12.25 -7.08 -15.56
C GLU A 265 12.75 -6.55 -16.93
N SER A 266 13.48 -5.43 -16.96
CA SER A 266 14.06 -4.89 -18.21
C SER A 266 15.34 -5.61 -18.65
N GLY A 267 16.05 -6.27 -17.73
CA GLY A 267 17.34 -6.91 -18.00
C GLY A 267 18.50 -5.91 -18.17
N VAL A 268 18.31 -4.64 -17.79
CA VAL A 268 19.29 -3.56 -17.95
C VAL A 268 19.89 -3.20 -16.59
N SER A 269 21.21 -2.92 -16.55
CA SER A 269 21.85 -2.35 -15.36
C SER A 269 21.49 -0.87 -15.24
N ILE A 270 20.96 -0.46 -14.08
CA ILE A 270 20.45 0.90 -13.84
C ILE A 270 21.19 1.50 -12.65
N ASN A 271 21.82 2.66 -12.87
CA ASN A 271 22.58 3.41 -11.86
C ASN A 271 21.65 4.17 -10.90
N GLU A 272 22.18 4.78 -9.83
CA GLU A 272 21.34 5.58 -8.90
C GLU A 272 20.70 6.81 -9.58
N GLU A 273 21.40 7.44 -10.53
CA GLU A 273 20.99 8.70 -11.17
C GLU A 273 20.03 8.54 -12.36
N ASP A 274 19.91 7.34 -12.93
CA ASP A 274 19.18 7.07 -14.18
C ASP A 274 17.67 7.23 -14.02
N ILE A 275 17.01 7.84 -15.02
CA ILE A 275 15.56 8.05 -15.00
C ILE A 275 14.87 6.80 -15.56
N ILE A 276 14.09 6.10 -14.72
CA ILE A 276 13.28 4.95 -15.16
C ILE A 276 11.85 5.42 -15.49
N ASP A 277 11.38 5.09 -16.69
CA ASP A 277 9.98 5.26 -17.09
C ASP A 277 9.12 4.13 -16.50
N ILE A 278 8.06 4.48 -15.77
CA ILE A 278 7.21 3.53 -15.06
C ILE A 278 5.70 3.77 -15.27
N ASP A 279 4.96 2.66 -15.31
CA ASP A 279 3.50 2.66 -15.29
C ASP A 279 2.98 2.86 -13.85
N VAL A 280 2.09 3.83 -13.61
CA VAL A 280 1.55 4.08 -12.27
C VAL A 280 0.02 4.07 -12.21
N SER A 281 -0.52 3.51 -11.12
CA SER A 281 -1.93 3.52 -10.77
C SER A 281 -2.24 4.65 -9.80
N TYR A 282 -3.12 5.54 -10.20
CA TYR A 282 -3.49 6.73 -9.44
C TYR A 282 -4.98 6.73 -9.06
N ASP A 283 -5.26 7.25 -7.86
CA ASP A 283 -6.59 7.35 -7.29
C ASP A 283 -6.58 8.39 -6.15
N GLY A 284 -7.75 8.97 -5.88
CA GLY A 284 -7.99 9.96 -4.84
C GLY A 284 -8.74 9.40 -3.63
N SER A 285 -8.63 10.07 -2.48
CA SER A 285 -9.51 9.81 -1.36
C SER A 285 -9.66 11.01 -0.44
N TRP A 286 -10.81 11.15 0.19
CA TRP A 286 -11.13 12.27 1.08
C TRP A 286 -11.39 11.79 2.50
N LEU A 287 -11.08 12.61 3.52
CA LEU A 287 -11.32 12.25 4.93
C LEU A 287 -12.79 11.97 5.20
N THR A 288 -13.69 12.83 4.71
CA THR A 288 -15.15 12.64 4.80
C THR A 288 -15.71 12.11 3.47
N ARG A 289 -17.02 11.82 3.42
CA ARG A 289 -17.72 11.51 2.16
C ARG A 289 -18.39 12.78 1.63
N GLY A 290 -18.49 12.91 0.31
CA GLY A 290 -19.10 14.05 -0.37
C GLY A 290 -18.13 15.20 -0.67
N HIS A 291 -18.62 16.22 -1.38
CA HIS A 291 -17.83 17.35 -1.91
C HIS A 291 -17.58 18.48 -0.90
N THR A 292 -17.58 18.15 0.40
CA THR A 292 -17.39 19.08 1.53
C THR A 292 -16.13 18.77 2.35
N SER A 293 -15.26 17.88 1.86
CA SER A 293 -14.12 17.42 2.64
C SER A 293 -12.95 18.39 2.66
N HIS A 294 -12.50 18.76 3.86
CA HIS A 294 -11.35 19.65 4.04
C HIS A 294 -9.98 19.02 3.79
N ILE A 295 -9.88 17.68 3.77
CA ILE A 295 -8.60 16.97 3.61
C ILE A 295 -8.77 15.88 2.55
N GLY A 296 -7.96 15.96 1.50
CA GLY A 296 -7.86 15.00 0.41
C GLY A 296 -6.46 14.39 0.31
N ILE A 297 -6.36 13.19 -0.25
CA ILE A 297 -5.12 12.50 -0.59
C ILE A 297 -5.15 12.06 -2.05
N GLY A 298 -4.00 12.12 -2.71
CA GLY A 298 -3.73 11.44 -3.97
C GLY A 298 -2.56 10.48 -3.77
N CYS A 299 -2.67 9.25 -4.28
CA CYS A 299 -1.67 8.19 -4.08
C CYS A 299 -1.23 7.58 -5.41
N VAL A 300 0.09 7.55 -5.62
CA VAL A 300 0.77 6.90 -6.77
C VAL A 300 1.21 5.51 -6.35
N VAL A 301 0.79 4.50 -7.11
CA VAL A 301 1.15 3.09 -6.89
C VAL A 301 1.80 2.53 -8.14
N ASP A 302 3.03 2.04 -8.05
CA ASP A 302 3.72 1.41 -9.19
C ASP A 302 2.92 0.19 -9.68
N VAL A 303 2.67 0.09 -11.00
CA VAL A 303 1.80 -0.95 -11.57
C VAL A 303 2.47 -2.31 -11.51
N LEU A 304 3.79 -2.42 -11.66
CA LEU A 304 4.54 -3.67 -11.64
C LEU A 304 4.48 -4.35 -10.26
N THR A 305 5.07 -3.73 -9.25
CA THR A 305 5.21 -4.24 -7.88
C THR A 305 3.94 -4.04 -7.03
N GLY A 306 3.15 -3.01 -7.31
CA GLY A 306 2.06 -2.56 -6.43
C GLY A 306 2.53 -1.86 -5.15
N TYR A 307 3.80 -1.46 -5.05
CA TYR A 307 4.26 -0.56 -3.98
C TYR A 307 3.67 0.85 -4.17
N VAL A 308 3.24 1.46 -3.06
CA VAL A 308 2.78 2.86 -3.05
C VAL A 308 4.03 3.71 -2.98
N LEU A 309 4.36 4.38 -4.09
CA LEU A 309 5.61 5.12 -4.29
C LEU A 309 5.56 6.50 -3.64
N ASP A 310 4.51 7.27 -3.91
CA ASP A 310 4.38 8.64 -3.43
C ASP A 310 2.93 9.01 -3.15
N PHE A 311 2.75 10.05 -2.33
CA PHE A 311 1.45 10.58 -1.94
C PHE A 311 1.53 12.08 -1.67
N HIS A 312 0.48 12.78 -2.05
CA HIS A 312 0.24 14.17 -1.68
C HIS A 312 -1.02 14.22 -0.82
N ILE A 313 -0.97 15.02 0.23
CA ILE A 313 -2.12 15.33 1.08
C ILE A 313 -2.38 16.82 0.84
N GLY A 314 -3.61 17.15 0.48
CA GLY A 314 -4.10 18.51 0.29
C GLY A 314 -5.09 18.88 1.38
N SER A 315 -5.12 20.14 1.80
CA SER A 315 -6.05 20.67 2.80
C SER A 315 -6.48 22.10 2.53
N THR A 316 -7.78 22.33 2.72
CA THR A 316 -8.43 23.65 2.72
C THR A 316 -8.65 24.20 4.14
N PHE A 317 -8.10 23.56 5.18
CA PHE A 317 -8.41 23.87 6.59
C PHE A 317 -7.17 23.91 7.47
N CYS A 318 -7.06 24.97 8.29
CA CYS A 318 -6.18 24.99 9.45
C CYS A 318 -6.96 25.47 10.67
N LEU A 319 -6.86 24.73 11.77
CA LEU A 319 -7.57 25.07 13.01
C LEU A 319 -7.12 26.42 13.57
N VAL A 320 -5.84 26.77 13.43
CA VAL A 320 -5.28 28.03 13.94
C VAL A 320 -5.78 29.22 13.12
N CYS A 321 -5.83 29.11 11.79
CA CYS A 321 -6.47 30.10 10.92
C CYS A 321 -7.95 30.31 11.27
N GLN A 322 -8.69 29.21 11.47
CA GLN A 322 -10.13 29.27 11.76
C GLN A 322 -10.49 29.74 13.17
N THR A 323 -9.52 29.83 14.09
CA THR A 323 -9.74 30.26 15.48
C THR A 323 -8.95 31.53 15.81
N THR A 324 -7.63 31.45 15.99
CA THR A 324 -6.75 32.60 16.27
C THR A 324 -6.72 33.58 15.10
N GLY A 325 -6.50 33.09 13.87
CA GLY A 325 -6.44 33.94 12.69
C GLY A 325 -7.74 34.71 12.45
N ARG A 326 -8.89 34.04 12.60
CA ARG A 326 -10.23 34.66 12.51
C ARG A 326 -10.38 35.80 13.54
N LYS A 327 -10.09 35.53 14.82
CA LYS A 327 -10.18 36.53 15.91
C LYS A 327 -9.24 37.72 15.75
N ILE A 328 -8.11 37.56 15.06
CA ILE A 328 -7.21 38.67 14.73
C ILE A 328 -7.79 39.46 13.53
N LYS A 329 -8.28 38.78 12.49
CA LYS A 329 -8.91 39.41 11.33
C LYS A 329 -10.18 40.21 11.68
N GLU A 330 -10.96 39.73 12.64
CA GLU A 330 -12.13 40.40 13.21
C GLU A 330 -11.76 41.69 13.98
N LYS A 331 -10.52 41.80 14.49
CA LYS A 331 -10.03 42.99 15.20
C LYS A 331 -9.32 43.99 14.29
N SER A 332 -8.46 43.51 13.39
CA SER A 332 -7.71 44.36 12.46
C SER A 332 -7.17 43.57 11.26
N PRO A 333 -7.44 44.01 10.02
CA PRO A 333 -6.82 43.45 8.83
C PRO A 333 -5.29 43.55 8.78
N SER A 334 -4.69 44.61 9.34
CA SER A 334 -3.23 44.78 9.35
C SER A 334 -2.54 43.83 10.33
N GLN A 335 -3.08 43.70 11.54
CA GLN A 335 -2.60 42.71 12.52
C GLN A 335 -2.76 41.27 12.00
N TYR A 336 -3.81 41.00 11.21
CA TYR A 336 -3.97 39.69 10.56
C TYR A 336 -2.88 39.42 9.52
N SER A 337 -2.46 40.43 8.74
CA SER A 337 -1.39 40.28 7.74
C SER A 337 -0.04 39.94 8.40
N GLU A 338 0.35 40.70 9.44
CA GLU A 338 1.56 40.42 10.21
C GLU A 338 1.51 39.02 10.86
N TRP A 339 0.40 38.71 11.54
CA TRP A 339 0.20 37.38 12.13
C TRP A 339 0.30 36.27 11.08
N PHE A 340 -0.34 36.44 9.92
CA PHE A 340 -0.42 35.40 8.90
C PHE A 340 0.96 35.06 8.33
N GLU A 341 1.83 36.02 8.05
CA GLU A 341 3.20 35.72 7.59
C GLU A 341 4.02 34.96 8.66
N THR A 342 3.83 35.22 9.96
CA THR A 342 4.44 34.39 11.01
C THR A 342 3.83 32.98 11.13
N HIS A 343 2.54 32.82 10.78
CA HIS A 343 1.84 31.54 10.82
C HIS A 343 2.05 30.68 9.56
N LYS A 344 2.31 31.31 8.40
CA LYS A 344 2.46 30.70 7.07
C LYS A 344 3.34 29.43 7.04
N PRO A 345 4.50 29.33 7.73
CA PRO A 345 5.31 28.09 7.77
C PRO A 345 4.67 26.93 8.56
N PHE A 346 3.60 27.20 9.31
CA PHE A 346 2.86 26.26 10.17
C PHE A 346 1.39 26.11 9.76
N CYS A 347 0.99 26.71 8.63
CA CYS A 347 -0.39 26.66 8.16
C CYS A 347 -0.73 25.25 7.63
N GLU A 348 -1.82 24.67 8.12
CA GLU A 348 -2.33 23.37 7.63
C GLU A 348 -3.16 23.53 6.33
N ILE A 349 -3.28 24.74 5.76
CA ILE A 349 -3.86 24.98 4.43
C ILE A 349 -2.73 25.00 3.41
N ASN A 350 -2.76 24.07 2.46
CA ASN A 350 -1.84 24.04 1.31
C ASN A 350 -2.57 24.03 -0.04
N TYR A 351 -3.91 24.07 -0.04
CA TYR A 351 -4.74 24.08 -1.23
C TYR A 351 -6.02 24.91 -1.01
N THR A 352 -6.39 25.74 -2.00
CA THR A 352 -7.44 26.76 -1.89
C THR A 352 -8.66 26.53 -2.80
N GLY A 353 -8.61 25.54 -3.69
CA GLY A 353 -9.71 25.21 -4.60
C GLY A 353 -10.82 24.35 -3.97
N SER A 354 -11.78 23.90 -4.79
CA SER A 354 -12.87 23.03 -4.33
C SER A 354 -12.38 21.62 -3.96
N SER A 355 -13.05 20.94 -3.03
CA SER A 355 -12.58 19.63 -2.54
C SER A 355 -12.53 18.57 -3.65
N ALA A 356 -13.45 18.66 -4.62
CA ALA A 356 -13.53 17.75 -5.76
C ALA A 356 -12.29 17.83 -6.67
N MET A 357 -11.60 18.99 -6.72
CA MET A 357 -10.39 19.19 -7.52
C MET A 357 -9.09 18.88 -6.75
N MET A 358 -9.16 18.50 -5.47
CA MET A 358 -7.99 18.12 -4.65
C MET A 358 -7.23 16.91 -5.23
N GLU A 359 -7.94 15.95 -5.84
CA GLU A 359 -7.33 14.81 -6.52
C GLU A 359 -6.49 15.27 -7.73
N THR A 360 -7.02 16.21 -8.51
CA THR A 360 -6.35 16.75 -9.69
C THR A 360 -5.15 17.62 -9.31
N HIS A 361 -5.25 18.42 -8.25
CA HIS A 361 -4.11 19.15 -7.69
C HIS A 361 -3.04 18.22 -7.08
N ALA A 362 -3.45 17.15 -6.39
CA ALA A 362 -2.52 16.15 -5.88
C ALA A 362 -1.75 15.46 -7.02
N ALA A 363 -2.40 15.15 -8.14
CA ALA A 363 -1.76 14.59 -9.33
C ALA A 363 -0.69 15.54 -9.91
N GLU A 364 -1.04 16.82 -10.07
CA GLU A 364 -0.11 17.88 -10.49
C GLU A 364 1.15 17.93 -9.61
N VAL A 365 1.01 17.99 -8.28
CA VAL A 365 2.14 18.02 -7.34
C VAL A 365 2.95 16.71 -7.34
N LEU A 366 2.33 15.57 -7.66
CA LEU A 366 2.98 14.25 -7.69
C LEU A 366 3.80 14.02 -8.97
N TRP A 367 3.30 14.44 -10.13
CA TRP A 367 4.01 14.30 -11.40
C TRP A 367 5.18 15.30 -11.50
N LEU A 368 4.98 16.57 -11.13
CA LEU A 368 6.02 17.62 -11.24
C LEU A 368 7.29 17.35 -10.40
N ARG A 369 7.22 16.47 -9.39
CA ARG A 369 8.37 16.13 -8.52
C ARG A 369 8.93 14.71 -8.71
N SER A 370 8.30 13.89 -9.54
CA SER A 370 8.61 12.46 -9.68
C SER A 370 10.09 12.19 -10.04
N VAL A 371 10.56 12.82 -11.11
CA VAL A 371 11.95 12.70 -11.61
C VAL A 371 12.95 13.31 -10.63
N THR A 372 12.70 14.53 -10.14
CA THR A 372 13.62 15.26 -9.24
C THR A 372 13.73 14.66 -7.84
N LYS A 373 12.69 13.96 -7.37
CA LYS A 373 12.65 13.35 -6.03
C LYS A 373 13.06 11.87 -6.01
N PHE A 374 12.80 11.13 -7.09
CA PHE A 374 12.94 9.66 -7.10
C PHE A 374 13.71 9.08 -8.29
N LYS A 375 14.07 9.90 -9.30
CA LYS A 375 14.58 9.43 -10.59
C LYS A 375 13.63 8.44 -11.30
N LEU A 376 12.32 8.63 -11.12
CA LEU A 376 11.25 7.85 -11.73
C LEU A 376 10.33 8.78 -12.51
N ARG A 377 9.98 8.43 -13.76
CA ARG A 377 9.08 9.20 -14.63
C ARG A 377 7.77 8.43 -14.81
N TYR A 378 6.64 9.07 -14.55
CA TYR A 378 5.32 8.40 -14.55
C TYR A 378 4.69 8.47 -15.96
N THR A 379 5.16 7.61 -16.86
CA THR A 379 4.86 7.64 -18.30
C THR A 379 3.49 7.06 -18.68
N SER A 380 2.86 6.28 -17.80
CA SER A 380 1.43 5.96 -17.94
C SER A 380 0.67 6.13 -16.63
N MET A 381 -0.61 6.47 -16.77
CA MET A 381 -1.55 6.64 -15.67
C MET A 381 -2.70 5.65 -15.83
N LEU A 382 -2.64 4.56 -15.07
CA LEU A 382 -3.77 3.66 -14.86
C LEU A 382 -4.78 4.32 -13.92
N SER A 383 -5.90 4.75 -14.49
CA SER A 383 -7.04 5.29 -13.75
C SER A 383 -8.32 4.53 -14.09
N ASP A 384 -9.43 5.01 -13.53
CA ASP A 384 -10.74 4.75 -14.07
C ASP A 384 -11.44 6.03 -14.54
N GLY A 385 -12.58 5.84 -15.22
CA GLY A 385 -13.39 6.91 -15.79
C GLY A 385 -12.62 7.87 -16.72
N ASP A 386 -13.17 9.08 -16.86
CA ASP A 386 -12.47 10.21 -17.44
C ASP A 386 -11.91 11.08 -16.32
N ALA A 387 -10.77 10.63 -15.79
CA ALA A 387 -10.03 11.32 -14.75
C ALA A 387 -9.60 12.73 -15.21
N LYS A 388 -10.20 13.77 -14.62
CA LYS A 388 -9.74 15.17 -14.76
C LYS A 388 -8.25 15.31 -14.44
N SER A 389 -7.78 14.50 -13.50
CA SER A 389 -6.39 14.35 -13.10
C SER A 389 -5.47 13.92 -14.26
N PHE A 390 -5.90 12.98 -15.12
CA PHE A 390 -5.13 12.62 -16.33
C PHE A 390 -5.04 13.79 -17.32
N LYS A 391 -6.17 14.48 -17.58
CA LYS A 391 -6.21 15.64 -18.47
C LYS A 391 -5.25 16.73 -17.98
N ARG A 392 -5.36 17.14 -16.71
CA ARG A 392 -4.48 18.16 -16.10
C ARG A 392 -3.01 17.81 -16.18
N VAL A 393 -2.65 16.55 -15.87
CA VAL A 393 -1.26 16.08 -15.90
C VAL A 393 -0.71 16.03 -17.34
N THR A 394 -1.56 15.76 -18.34
CA THR A 394 -1.17 15.83 -19.76
C THR A 394 -0.94 17.29 -20.20
N GLU A 395 -1.84 18.20 -19.81
CA GLU A 395 -1.73 19.65 -20.09
C GLU A 395 -0.48 20.28 -19.44
N LEU A 396 -0.05 19.75 -18.28
CA LEU A 396 1.13 20.24 -17.55
C LEU A 396 2.47 19.91 -18.22
N LYS A 397 2.53 18.98 -19.17
CA LYS A 397 3.77 18.48 -19.80
C LYS A 397 4.96 18.34 -18.80
N PRO A 398 4.81 17.63 -17.66
CA PRO A 398 5.82 17.61 -16.60
C PRO A 398 7.16 16.98 -17.00
N TYR A 399 7.23 16.37 -18.20
CA TYR A 399 8.41 15.71 -18.78
C TYR A 399 8.75 16.25 -20.17
N GLY A 400 8.31 17.47 -20.50
CA GLY A 400 8.45 18.05 -21.84
C GLY A 400 7.58 17.30 -22.86
N ASP A 401 8.20 16.82 -23.94
CA ASP A 401 7.49 16.17 -25.04
C ASP A 401 7.27 14.66 -24.86
N ILE A 402 7.73 14.07 -23.75
CA ILE A 402 7.42 12.68 -23.40
C ILE A 402 5.95 12.58 -22.98
N PRO A 403 5.07 11.93 -23.77
CA PRO A 403 3.63 11.93 -23.51
C PRO A 403 3.29 10.97 -22.36
N ILE A 404 2.22 11.29 -21.64
CA ILE A 404 1.70 10.44 -20.56
C ILE A 404 0.50 9.67 -21.11
N VAL A 405 0.58 8.35 -21.07
CA VAL A 405 -0.43 7.45 -21.65
C VAL A 405 -1.54 7.17 -20.64
N LYS A 406 -2.81 7.27 -21.04
CA LYS A 406 -3.94 6.83 -20.21
C LYS A 406 -4.10 5.31 -20.31
N GLU A 407 -4.14 4.64 -19.17
CA GLU A 407 -4.45 3.22 -19.05
C GLU A 407 -5.76 3.04 -18.25
N GLU A 408 -6.54 2.01 -18.57
CA GLU A 408 -7.90 1.82 -18.05
C GLU A 408 -7.98 0.59 -17.13
N CYS A 409 -8.43 0.81 -15.89
CA CYS A 409 -8.69 -0.25 -14.94
C CYS A 409 -9.68 -1.29 -15.51
N VAL A 410 -9.21 -2.50 -15.85
CA VAL A 410 -10.04 -3.51 -16.55
C VAL A 410 -11.23 -3.99 -15.71
N ASN A 411 -11.16 -3.81 -14.38
CA ASN A 411 -12.30 -4.01 -13.48
C ASN A 411 -13.38 -2.92 -13.68
N HIS A 412 -12.99 -1.66 -13.87
CA HIS A 412 -13.93 -0.58 -14.17
C HIS A 412 -14.46 -0.68 -15.61
N VAL A 413 -13.62 -0.98 -16.62
CA VAL A 413 -14.09 -1.23 -17.99
C VAL A 413 -15.12 -2.36 -18.02
N GLY A 414 -14.89 -3.44 -17.27
CA GLY A 414 -15.89 -4.47 -17.02
C GLY A 414 -17.19 -3.94 -16.40
N LYS A 415 -17.12 -3.10 -15.35
CA LYS A 415 -18.29 -2.42 -14.74
C LYS A 415 -19.08 -1.59 -15.78
N ARG A 416 -18.42 -0.94 -16.77
CA ARG A 416 -19.09 -0.10 -17.79
C ARG A 416 -20.12 -0.87 -18.61
N MET A 417 -19.83 -2.09 -19.06
CA MET A 417 -20.80 -2.95 -19.77
C MET A 417 -22.05 -3.21 -18.91
N GLY A 418 -21.84 -3.61 -17.65
CA GLY A 418 -22.94 -3.86 -16.71
C GLY A 418 -23.75 -2.61 -16.32
N SER A 419 -23.19 -1.41 -16.43
CA SER A 419 -23.93 -0.15 -16.32
C SER A 419 -24.68 0.19 -17.60
N ALA A 420 -24.04 0.15 -18.76
CA ALA A 420 -24.67 0.46 -20.05
C ALA A 420 -25.92 -0.39 -20.32
N LEU A 421 -25.87 -1.70 -20.00
CA LEU A 421 -27.02 -2.59 -20.14
C LEU A 421 -28.16 -2.31 -19.15
N ARG A 422 -27.88 -1.79 -17.95
CA ARG A 422 -28.91 -1.39 -16.98
C ARG A 422 -29.56 -0.06 -17.36
N ASN A 423 -28.75 0.90 -17.81
CA ASN A 423 -29.24 2.18 -18.32
C ASN A 423 -30.14 1.95 -19.54
N LEU A 424 -29.70 1.13 -20.52
CA LEU A 424 -30.52 0.72 -21.67
C LEU A 424 -31.91 0.19 -21.25
N VAL A 425 -31.97 -0.72 -20.27
CA VAL A 425 -33.25 -1.27 -19.78
C VAL A 425 -34.11 -0.17 -19.15
N ALA A 426 -33.53 0.73 -18.34
CA ALA A 426 -34.28 1.83 -17.72
C ALA A 426 -34.79 2.86 -18.76
N ASP A 427 -33.93 3.26 -19.70
CA ASP A 427 -34.23 4.31 -20.67
C ASP A 427 -35.19 3.83 -21.78
N CYS A 428 -35.14 2.56 -22.16
CA CYS A 428 -36.18 1.94 -22.98
C CYS A 428 -37.49 1.76 -22.20
N SER A 429 -37.45 1.42 -20.90
CA SER A 429 -38.66 1.31 -20.07
C SER A 429 -39.40 2.64 -19.91
N LYS A 430 -38.67 3.77 -19.83
CA LYS A 430 -39.27 5.13 -19.87
C LYS A 430 -39.97 5.43 -21.21
N LYS A 431 -39.56 4.76 -22.28
CA LYS A 431 -40.13 4.85 -23.64
C LYS A 431 -41.08 3.67 -23.95
N GLY A 432 -41.76 3.13 -22.93
CA GLY A 432 -42.71 2.02 -23.04
C GLY A 432 -42.12 0.65 -23.46
N THR A 433 -40.82 0.57 -23.75
CA THR A 433 -40.19 -0.58 -24.40
C THR A 433 -39.54 -1.51 -23.38
N SER A 434 -40.22 -2.61 -23.05
CA SER A 434 -39.82 -3.56 -22.00
C SER A 434 -38.73 -4.55 -22.44
N LEU A 435 -37.46 -4.11 -22.45
CA LEU A 435 -36.29 -4.98 -22.74
C LEU A 435 -35.90 -5.91 -21.57
N GLY A 436 -36.38 -5.60 -20.36
CA GLY A 436 -36.14 -6.35 -19.12
C GLY A 436 -37.40 -7.07 -18.57
N GLY A 437 -37.40 -7.34 -17.27
CA GLY A 437 -38.50 -8.04 -16.59
C GLY A 437 -38.44 -9.57 -16.71
N LYS A 438 -39.56 -10.24 -16.42
CA LYS A 438 -39.72 -11.69 -16.60
C LYS A 438 -39.85 -12.01 -18.10
N GLY A 439 -39.21 -13.10 -18.56
CA GLY A 439 -39.31 -13.57 -19.94
C GLY A 439 -38.02 -14.21 -20.49
N HIS A 440 -38.17 -15.21 -21.35
CA HIS A 440 -37.03 -15.85 -22.03
C HIS A 440 -36.32 -14.87 -22.96
N GLY A 441 -34.98 -14.92 -22.98
CA GLY A 441 -34.17 -14.07 -23.86
C GLY A 441 -34.12 -12.58 -23.50
N LYS A 442 -34.67 -12.14 -22.36
CA LYS A 442 -34.67 -10.72 -21.92
C LYS A 442 -33.45 -10.32 -21.09
N LEU A 443 -33.20 -9.01 -20.97
CA LEU A 443 -32.14 -8.41 -20.15
C LEU A 443 -32.49 -8.41 -18.64
N THR A 444 -32.65 -9.60 -18.06
CA THR A 444 -32.75 -9.76 -16.60
C THR A 444 -31.46 -9.33 -15.90
N GLN A 445 -31.51 -9.01 -14.61
CA GLN A 445 -30.29 -8.71 -13.82
C GLN A 445 -29.28 -9.87 -13.84
N ASN A 446 -29.74 -11.12 -13.97
CA ASN A 446 -28.85 -12.28 -14.13
C ASN A 446 -28.24 -12.34 -15.54
N THR A 447 -29.03 -12.06 -16.58
CA THR A 447 -28.55 -11.93 -17.97
C THR A 447 -27.45 -10.86 -18.05
N ILE A 448 -27.70 -9.68 -17.47
CA ILE A 448 -26.73 -8.58 -17.44
C ILE A 448 -25.45 -8.98 -16.68
N LYS A 449 -25.56 -9.66 -15.52
CA LYS A 449 -24.39 -10.22 -14.80
C LYS A 449 -23.57 -11.16 -15.69
N LYS A 450 -24.21 -12.07 -16.44
CA LYS A 450 -23.54 -13.01 -17.34
C LYS A 450 -22.85 -12.29 -18.51
N LEU A 451 -23.55 -11.40 -19.22
CA LEU A 451 -22.98 -10.62 -20.34
C LEU A 451 -21.78 -9.77 -19.90
N THR A 452 -21.92 -9.09 -18.75
CA THR A 452 -20.82 -8.33 -18.11
C THR A 452 -19.62 -9.23 -17.82
N LEU A 453 -19.84 -10.45 -17.34
CA LEU A 453 -18.79 -11.43 -17.09
C LEU A 453 -18.13 -11.95 -18.38
N TYR A 454 -18.88 -12.16 -19.46
CA TYR A 454 -18.33 -12.58 -20.77
C TYR A 454 -17.44 -11.49 -21.37
N TYR A 455 -17.95 -10.26 -21.46
CA TYR A 455 -17.20 -9.08 -21.87
C TYR A 455 -15.91 -8.90 -21.05
N SER A 456 -16.02 -8.97 -19.72
CA SER A 456 -14.87 -8.84 -18.82
C SER A 456 -13.90 -10.04 -18.88
N ARG A 457 -14.32 -11.18 -19.44
CA ARG A 457 -13.45 -12.35 -19.67
C ARG A 457 -12.69 -12.23 -20.99
N ALA A 458 -13.31 -11.67 -22.04
CA ALA A 458 -12.63 -11.40 -23.30
C ALA A 458 -11.41 -10.47 -23.07
N ILE A 459 -11.65 -9.30 -22.46
CA ILE A 459 -10.58 -8.32 -22.18
C ILE A 459 -9.42 -8.93 -21.36
N ARG A 460 -9.70 -9.81 -20.39
CA ARG A 460 -8.65 -10.42 -19.54
C ARG A 460 -8.01 -11.70 -20.10
N LYS A 461 -8.50 -12.25 -21.21
CA LYS A 461 -7.97 -13.48 -21.82
C LYS A 461 -7.06 -13.24 -23.02
N HIS A 462 -7.26 -12.13 -23.72
CA HIS A 462 -6.60 -11.85 -24.99
C HIS A 462 -5.53 -10.78 -24.82
N LYS A 463 -4.41 -10.91 -25.57
CA LYS A 463 -3.21 -10.08 -25.42
C LYS A 463 -3.08 -8.95 -26.45
N ASN A 464 -4.00 -8.86 -27.41
CA ASN A 464 -4.04 -7.83 -28.44
C ASN A 464 -5.49 -7.36 -28.65
N VAL A 465 -5.65 -6.19 -29.26
CA VAL A 465 -6.95 -5.55 -29.47
C VAL A 465 -7.87 -6.37 -30.38
N SER A 466 -7.36 -6.93 -31.48
CA SER A 466 -8.17 -7.68 -32.45
C SER A 466 -8.86 -8.90 -31.82
N ASP A 467 -8.11 -9.69 -31.04
CA ASP A 467 -8.65 -10.83 -30.31
C ASP A 467 -9.66 -10.41 -29.23
N MET A 468 -9.42 -9.29 -28.52
CA MET A 468 -10.41 -8.74 -27.58
C MET A 468 -11.70 -8.38 -28.31
N GLN A 469 -11.63 -7.67 -29.44
CA GLN A 469 -12.79 -7.31 -30.26
C GLN A 469 -13.54 -8.54 -30.75
N LYS A 470 -12.83 -9.50 -31.35
CA LYS A 470 -13.39 -10.76 -31.86
C LYS A 470 -14.11 -11.52 -30.75
N ALA A 471 -13.50 -11.67 -29.57
CA ALA A 471 -14.09 -12.37 -28.44
C ALA A 471 -15.27 -11.62 -27.79
N ILE A 472 -15.23 -10.28 -27.72
CA ILE A 472 -16.36 -9.46 -27.26
C ILE A 472 -17.56 -9.65 -28.20
N MET A 473 -17.36 -9.49 -29.51
CA MET A 473 -18.42 -9.61 -30.50
C MET A 473 -18.93 -11.05 -30.63
N ALA A 474 -18.05 -12.05 -30.57
CA ALA A 474 -18.45 -13.48 -30.51
C ALA A 474 -19.39 -13.74 -29.32
N SER A 475 -19.12 -13.15 -28.15
CA SER A 475 -20.00 -13.34 -26.99
C SER A 475 -21.41 -12.76 -27.20
N LEU A 476 -21.54 -11.65 -27.93
CA LEU A 476 -22.85 -11.11 -28.32
C LEU A 476 -23.55 -12.00 -29.35
N TYR A 477 -22.87 -12.30 -30.46
CA TYR A 477 -23.45 -13.04 -31.58
C TYR A 477 -23.85 -14.47 -31.18
N HIS A 478 -23.04 -15.16 -30.37
CA HIS A 478 -23.39 -16.45 -29.80
C HIS A 478 -24.67 -16.40 -28.96
N CYS A 479 -24.81 -15.39 -28.08
CA CYS A 479 -26.02 -15.21 -27.26
C CYS A 479 -27.25 -14.82 -28.08
N LEU A 480 -27.06 -14.16 -29.23
CA LEU A 480 -28.10 -13.80 -30.21
C LEU A 480 -28.36 -14.89 -31.28
N SER A 481 -27.67 -16.03 -31.20
CA SER A 481 -27.73 -17.10 -32.21
C SER A 481 -28.98 -17.97 -32.04
N THR A 482 -29.50 -18.49 -33.16
CA THR A 482 -30.68 -19.37 -33.18
C THR A 482 -30.50 -20.47 -34.23
N ASP A 483 -31.27 -21.55 -34.15
CA ASP A 483 -31.19 -22.65 -35.11
C ASP A 483 -31.52 -22.21 -36.55
N LYS A 484 -32.44 -21.25 -36.70
CA LYS A 484 -32.80 -20.61 -38.00
C LYS A 484 -31.80 -19.55 -38.47
N SER A 485 -30.85 -19.13 -37.63
CA SER A 485 -29.84 -18.13 -37.99
C SER A 485 -28.62 -18.30 -37.07
N PRO A 486 -27.70 -19.24 -37.38
CA PRO A 486 -26.51 -19.50 -36.58
C PRO A 486 -25.49 -18.35 -36.72
N LYS A 487 -24.98 -17.85 -35.58
CA LYS A 487 -24.11 -16.66 -35.50
C LYS A 487 -22.81 -16.94 -34.75
N HIS A 488 -22.13 -18.04 -35.11
CA HIS A 488 -20.91 -18.52 -34.45
C HIS A 488 -19.61 -18.22 -35.23
N GLN A 489 -19.67 -17.37 -36.27
CA GLN A 489 -18.55 -17.07 -37.17
C GLN A 489 -17.33 -16.45 -36.45
N LEU A 490 -17.56 -15.73 -35.34
CA LEU A 490 -16.49 -15.15 -34.52
C LEU A 490 -16.07 -16.02 -33.33
N CYS A 491 -16.82 -17.09 -33.02
CA CYS A 491 -16.48 -18.02 -31.96
C CYS A 491 -15.22 -18.83 -32.32
N PRO A 492 -14.45 -19.33 -31.33
CA PRO A 492 -13.31 -20.21 -31.63
C PRO A 492 -13.74 -21.47 -32.39
N THR A 493 -12.86 -21.96 -33.25
CA THR A 493 -12.98 -23.23 -33.97
C THR A 493 -12.32 -24.36 -33.18
N GLY A 494 -12.39 -25.59 -33.69
CA GLY A 494 -11.80 -26.78 -33.07
C GLY A 494 -12.71 -27.48 -32.05
N SER A 495 -12.50 -28.79 -31.89
CA SER A 495 -13.28 -29.67 -31.00
C SER A 495 -13.27 -29.25 -29.52
N GLY A 496 -12.21 -28.55 -29.09
CA GLY A 496 -12.09 -27.95 -27.75
C GLY A 496 -12.74 -26.56 -27.58
N SER A 497 -13.51 -26.08 -28.56
CA SER A 497 -14.18 -24.77 -28.47
C SER A 497 -15.24 -24.73 -27.37
N TRP A 498 -15.36 -23.59 -26.70
CA TRP A 498 -16.47 -23.34 -25.75
C TRP A 498 -17.82 -23.13 -26.48
N CYS A 499 -17.80 -22.89 -27.79
CA CYS A 499 -18.98 -22.79 -28.62
C CYS A 499 -19.40 -24.19 -29.07
N PHE A 500 -20.53 -24.70 -28.55
CA PHE A 500 -21.05 -26.03 -28.88
C PHE A 500 -21.19 -26.28 -30.39
N TYR A 501 -21.56 -25.25 -31.15
CA TYR A 501 -21.78 -25.34 -32.59
C TYR A 501 -20.47 -25.56 -33.34
N ASN A 502 -19.47 -24.69 -33.11
CA ASN A 502 -18.16 -24.83 -33.75
C ASN A 502 -17.39 -26.07 -33.25
N ALA A 503 -17.62 -26.51 -32.01
CA ALA A 503 -17.06 -27.74 -31.47
C ALA A 503 -17.63 -28.99 -32.15
N ALA A 504 -18.95 -29.03 -32.40
CA ALA A 504 -19.61 -30.11 -33.12
C ALA A 504 -19.15 -30.15 -34.60
N VAL A 505 -19.20 -29.02 -35.30
CA VAL A 505 -18.70 -28.90 -36.70
C VAL A 505 -17.25 -29.36 -36.81
N ALA A 506 -16.37 -28.98 -35.87
CA ALA A 506 -14.97 -29.37 -35.86
C ALA A 506 -14.68 -30.84 -35.46
N LYS A 507 -15.73 -31.64 -35.21
CA LYS A 507 -15.68 -33.09 -35.06
C LYS A 507 -16.46 -33.84 -36.16
N ASN A 508 -17.06 -33.11 -37.11
CA ASN A 508 -18.06 -33.62 -38.05
C ASN A 508 -19.37 -34.12 -37.37
N GLU A 509 -19.70 -33.60 -36.18
CA GLU A 509 -20.97 -33.83 -35.48
C GLU A 509 -22.02 -32.77 -35.91
N THR A 510 -23.29 -33.17 -36.08
CA THR A 510 -24.40 -32.23 -36.28
C THR A 510 -24.61 -31.35 -35.04
N PRO A 511 -24.57 -30.01 -35.14
CA PRO A 511 -24.78 -29.13 -33.98
C PRO A 511 -26.14 -29.30 -33.32
N GLY A 512 -26.15 -29.57 -32.02
CA GLY A 512 -27.38 -29.68 -31.22
C GLY A 512 -28.14 -28.34 -31.06
N PRO A 513 -29.42 -28.38 -30.64
CA PRO A 513 -30.32 -27.24 -30.69
C PRO A 513 -29.94 -26.12 -29.70
N HIS A 514 -30.01 -24.87 -30.17
CA HIS A 514 -29.71 -23.67 -29.38
C HIS A 514 -30.58 -23.58 -28.12
N SER A 515 -31.84 -24.01 -28.20
CA SER A 515 -32.78 -24.03 -27.07
C SER A 515 -32.31 -24.86 -25.87
N LYS A 516 -31.45 -25.87 -26.08
CA LYS A 516 -30.87 -26.70 -25.01
C LYS A 516 -29.43 -26.30 -24.66
N LEU A 517 -28.62 -25.94 -25.66
CA LEU A 517 -27.17 -25.78 -25.50
C LEU A 517 -26.71 -24.32 -25.26
N LEU A 518 -27.53 -23.32 -25.57
CA LEU A 518 -27.15 -21.91 -25.39
C LEU A 518 -27.38 -21.45 -23.95
N CYS A 519 -26.32 -21.41 -23.12
CA CYS A 519 -26.43 -21.11 -21.69
C CYS A 519 -26.93 -19.69 -21.32
N THR A 520 -26.98 -18.76 -22.29
CA THR A 520 -27.46 -17.38 -22.13
C THR A 520 -28.11 -16.90 -23.43
N PRO A 521 -29.34 -17.34 -23.74
CA PRO A 521 -30.03 -16.91 -24.95
C PRO A 521 -30.51 -15.46 -24.80
N LEU A 522 -30.56 -14.75 -25.92
CA LEU A 522 -31.10 -13.40 -26.06
C LEU A 522 -32.11 -13.39 -27.21
N ASN A 523 -33.23 -12.68 -27.03
CA ASN A 523 -34.24 -12.54 -28.08
C ASN A 523 -33.69 -11.62 -29.19
N TYR A 524 -33.37 -12.20 -30.35
CA TYR A 524 -32.80 -11.47 -31.48
C TYR A 524 -33.68 -10.27 -31.90
N LYS A 525 -34.97 -10.51 -32.16
CA LYS A 525 -35.90 -9.47 -32.64
C LYS A 525 -36.07 -8.32 -31.64
N LEU A 526 -35.98 -8.60 -30.33
CA LEU A 526 -36.16 -7.60 -29.27
C LEU A 526 -34.88 -6.84 -28.90
N LEU A 527 -33.70 -7.48 -29.01
CA LEU A 527 -32.47 -6.97 -28.38
C LEU A 527 -31.32 -6.67 -29.35
N ALA A 528 -31.31 -7.23 -30.57
CA ALA A 528 -30.14 -7.17 -31.44
C ALA A 528 -29.69 -5.71 -31.71
N ASP A 529 -30.62 -4.83 -32.08
CA ASP A 529 -30.30 -3.47 -32.52
C ASP A 529 -30.10 -2.48 -31.36
N HIS A 530 -30.57 -2.83 -30.16
CA HIS A 530 -30.20 -2.13 -28.92
C HIS A 530 -28.82 -2.55 -28.39
N LEU A 531 -28.40 -3.80 -28.62
CA LEU A 531 -27.14 -4.33 -28.09
C LEU A 531 -25.94 -4.09 -29.02
N LYS A 532 -26.10 -4.19 -30.35
CA LYS A 532 -25.02 -3.95 -31.33
C LYS A 532 -24.29 -2.61 -31.08
N PRO A 533 -24.95 -1.45 -30.85
CA PRO A 533 -24.26 -0.18 -30.65
C PRO A 533 -23.45 -0.14 -29.33
N ILE A 534 -23.98 -0.73 -28.26
CA ILE A 534 -23.28 -0.81 -26.96
C ILE A 534 -22.03 -1.68 -27.09
N TYR A 535 -22.12 -2.83 -27.76
CA TYR A 535 -20.98 -3.71 -27.96
C TYR A 535 -19.95 -3.12 -28.93
N LYS A 536 -20.37 -2.46 -30.02
CA LYS A 536 -19.45 -1.75 -30.93
C LYS A 536 -18.66 -0.69 -30.17
N ARG A 537 -19.35 0.21 -29.45
CA ARG A 537 -18.71 1.28 -28.65
C ARG A 537 -17.80 0.76 -27.54
N LEU A 538 -18.18 -0.32 -26.88
CA LEU A 538 -17.36 -0.97 -25.84
C LEU A 538 -16.31 -1.93 -26.40
N SER A 539 -16.17 -2.05 -27.72
CA SER A 539 -15.07 -2.76 -28.40
C SER A 539 -14.29 -1.85 -29.36
N GLU A 540 -14.34 -0.53 -29.17
CA GLU A 540 -13.50 0.43 -29.90
C GLU A 540 -12.00 0.16 -29.64
N PRO A 541 -11.14 0.17 -30.67
CA PRO A 541 -9.70 -0.07 -30.51
C PRO A 541 -9.05 0.84 -29.46
N ALA A 542 -9.42 2.12 -29.44
CA ALA A 542 -8.89 3.11 -28.50
C ALA A 542 -9.24 2.85 -27.02
N LEU A 543 -10.31 2.10 -26.72
CA LEU A 543 -10.64 1.65 -25.37
C LEU A 543 -9.87 0.38 -25.00
N LEU A 544 -9.76 -0.56 -25.93
CA LEU A 544 -9.12 -1.86 -25.69
C LEU A 544 -7.59 -1.77 -25.69
N GLN A 545 -7.00 -0.83 -26.41
CA GLN A 545 -5.57 -0.52 -26.35
C GLN A 545 -5.16 -0.15 -24.92
N ARG A 546 -5.96 0.70 -24.25
CA ARG A 546 -5.80 1.09 -22.83
C ARG A 546 -6.14 -0.04 -21.84
N CYS A 547 -6.46 -1.24 -22.31
CA CYS A 547 -6.69 -2.41 -21.46
C CYS A 547 -5.55 -3.43 -21.53
N LEU A 548 -4.52 -3.21 -22.37
CA LEU A 548 -3.47 -4.19 -22.65
C LEU A 548 -2.59 -4.54 -21.44
N LEU A 549 -2.39 -3.59 -20.50
CA LEU A 549 -1.71 -3.88 -19.23
C LEU A 549 -2.49 -4.86 -18.32
N GLY A 550 -3.78 -5.10 -18.58
CA GLY A 550 -4.64 -5.97 -17.76
C GLY A 550 -4.85 -5.50 -16.32
N ALA A 551 -4.42 -4.27 -15.99
CA ALA A 551 -4.19 -3.80 -14.63
C ALA A 551 -5.45 -3.24 -13.94
N THR A 552 -5.36 -3.05 -12.61
CA THR A 552 -6.50 -2.63 -11.77
C THR A 552 -6.08 -1.75 -10.58
N GLN A 553 -6.80 -0.67 -10.29
CA GLN A 553 -6.65 0.16 -9.07
C GLN A 553 -7.06 -0.55 -7.76
N ASN A 554 -7.22 -1.89 -7.75
CA ASN A 554 -7.53 -2.64 -6.53
C ASN A 554 -6.50 -2.43 -5.40
N ALA A 555 -5.27 -2.04 -5.75
CA ALA A 555 -4.25 -1.64 -4.78
C ALA A 555 -4.64 -0.33 -4.07
N ASN A 556 -5.10 0.68 -4.82
CA ASN A 556 -5.57 1.96 -4.31
C ASN A 556 -6.86 1.78 -3.47
N GLU A 557 -7.86 1.03 -3.96
CA GLU A 557 -9.05 0.66 -3.18
C GLU A 557 -8.66 0.04 -1.81
N SER A 558 -7.67 -0.86 -1.81
CA SER A 558 -7.18 -1.52 -0.59
C SER A 558 -6.32 -0.61 0.31
N LEU A 559 -5.57 0.33 -0.25
CA LEU A 559 -4.81 1.33 0.50
C LEU A 559 -5.76 2.31 1.20
N HIS A 560 -6.76 2.83 0.47
CA HIS A 560 -7.76 3.74 1.01
C HIS A 560 -8.54 3.07 2.15
N SER A 561 -8.93 1.80 2.00
CA SER A 561 -9.52 1.02 3.10
C SER A 561 -8.60 0.90 4.34
N LYS A 562 -7.28 0.82 4.16
CA LYS A 562 -6.30 0.77 5.26
C LYS A 562 -6.11 2.13 5.95
N ILE A 563 -5.94 3.21 5.19
CA ILE A 563 -5.78 4.58 5.73
C ILE A 563 -6.98 4.93 6.61
N TRP A 564 -8.18 4.77 6.06
CA TRP A 564 -9.43 5.15 6.71
C TRP A 564 -9.89 4.15 7.80
N SER A 565 -9.19 3.02 7.99
CA SER A 565 -9.36 2.19 9.21
C SER A 565 -8.60 2.73 10.42
N THR A 566 -7.55 3.54 10.21
CA THR A 566 -6.83 4.25 11.29
C THR A 566 -7.40 5.65 11.56
N CYS A 567 -8.10 6.23 10.57
CA CYS A 567 -8.70 7.55 10.65
C CYS A 567 -10.17 7.51 10.20
N ASP A 568 -11.08 7.36 11.17
CA ASP A 568 -12.53 7.27 10.97
C ASP A 568 -13.11 8.46 10.17
N LYS A 569 -13.73 8.17 9.02
CA LYS A 569 -14.37 9.16 8.13
C LYS A 569 -15.55 9.90 8.75
N LYS A 570 -16.11 9.42 9.86
CA LYS A 570 -17.22 10.05 10.56
C LYS A 570 -16.79 11.14 11.55
N LYS A 571 -15.48 11.29 11.81
CA LYS A 571 -14.96 12.16 12.87
C LYS A 571 -13.92 13.13 12.33
N PHE A 572 -14.05 14.40 12.71
CA PHE A 572 -13.00 15.39 12.45
C PHE A 572 -11.65 14.87 12.96
N SER A 573 -10.62 15.03 12.14
CA SER A 573 -9.26 14.62 12.43
C SER A 573 -8.32 15.71 11.90
N SER A 574 -7.41 16.18 12.74
CA SER A 574 -6.45 17.22 12.36
C SER A 574 -5.50 16.75 11.26
N TRP A 575 -4.97 17.69 10.49
CA TRP A 575 -3.98 17.46 9.45
C TRP A 575 -2.85 16.53 9.90
N ASN A 576 -2.22 16.88 11.03
CA ASN A 576 -1.14 16.10 11.63
C ASN A 576 -1.53 14.62 11.92
N LYS A 577 -2.79 14.37 12.35
CA LYS A 577 -3.29 12.99 12.52
C LYS A 577 -3.48 12.29 11.18
N VAL A 578 -4.11 12.94 10.20
CA VAL A 578 -4.33 12.33 8.86
C VAL A 578 -2.98 12.02 8.21
N THR A 579 -2.03 12.95 8.25
CA THR A 579 -0.67 12.79 7.72
C THR A 579 0.04 11.57 8.34
N PHE A 580 0.04 11.44 9.67
CA PHE A 580 0.63 10.27 10.32
C PHE A 580 -0.14 8.96 10.00
N SER A 581 -1.47 9.01 9.94
CA SER A 581 -2.32 7.87 9.53
C SER A 581 -2.03 7.40 8.09
N VAL A 582 -1.80 8.33 7.16
CA VAL A 582 -1.43 8.04 5.77
C VAL A 582 -0.04 7.41 5.73
N ILE A 583 0.98 8.06 6.30
CA ILE A 583 2.37 7.57 6.33
C ILE A 583 2.44 6.16 6.93
N SER A 584 1.86 5.97 8.12
CA SER A 584 1.91 4.67 8.82
C SER A 584 1.11 3.57 8.13
N SER A 585 -0.01 3.91 7.47
CA SER A 585 -0.81 2.97 6.69
C SER A 585 -0.12 2.55 5.40
N ILE A 586 0.56 3.48 4.71
CA ILE A 586 1.39 3.15 3.54
C ILE A 586 2.56 2.25 3.98
N TYR A 587 3.20 2.53 5.12
CA TYR A 587 4.29 1.70 5.66
C TYR A 587 3.85 0.23 5.89
N ASP A 588 2.70 -0.02 6.56
CA ASP A 588 2.15 -1.39 6.75
C ASP A 588 1.52 -1.98 5.46
N PHE A 589 1.19 -1.16 4.46
CA PHE A 589 0.73 -1.62 3.14
C PHE A 589 1.89 -2.06 2.23
N ASN A 590 3.03 -1.37 2.30
CA ASN A 590 4.26 -1.73 1.57
C ASN A 590 5.01 -2.86 2.30
N PHE A 591 5.35 -2.69 3.59
CA PHE A 591 6.33 -3.54 4.27
C PHE A 591 5.77 -4.39 5.41
N GLY A 592 4.45 -4.49 5.55
CA GLY A 592 3.80 -5.41 6.49
C GLY A 592 4.26 -5.22 7.93
N PHE A 593 4.82 -6.27 8.55
CA PHE A 593 5.37 -6.17 9.89
C PHE A 593 6.70 -5.41 9.96
N ALA A 594 7.59 -5.51 8.96
CA ALA A 594 8.90 -4.85 8.97
C ALA A 594 8.77 -3.32 9.17
N ALA A 595 7.69 -2.74 8.66
CA ALA A 595 7.25 -1.36 8.93
C ALA A 595 7.29 -0.96 10.42
N SER A 596 6.83 -1.86 11.30
CA SER A 596 6.77 -1.58 12.74
C SER A 596 8.16 -1.53 13.38
N LYS A 597 9.17 -2.24 12.86
CA LYS A 597 10.51 -2.27 13.44
C LYS A 597 11.20 -0.92 13.23
N ILE A 598 11.25 -0.46 11.98
CA ILE A 598 11.87 0.82 11.58
C ILE A 598 11.15 2.01 12.23
N MET A 599 9.82 2.06 12.14
CA MET A 599 9.03 3.15 12.72
C MET A 599 9.20 3.26 14.24
N LYS A 600 9.32 2.12 14.95
CA LYS A 600 9.61 2.12 16.39
C LYS A 600 11.02 2.62 16.70
N ASN A 601 12.02 2.30 15.89
CA ASN A 601 13.38 2.82 16.06
C ASN A 601 13.40 4.36 15.92
N ILE A 602 12.79 4.92 14.87
CA ILE A 602 12.69 6.38 14.65
C ILE A 602 11.93 7.09 15.79
N LEU A 603 11.00 6.39 16.44
CA LEU A 603 10.21 6.86 17.59
C LEU A 603 10.77 6.43 18.95
N PHE A 604 12.01 5.91 19.00
CA PHE A 604 12.70 5.45 20.21
C PHE A 604 11.86 4.51 21.10
N CYS A 605 11.05 3.66 20.47
CA CYS A 605 10.20 2.68 21.11
C CYS A 605 10.86 1.29 21.04
N LYS A 606 10.92 0.56 22.16
CA LYS A 606 11.54 -0.77 22.19
C LYS A 606 10.80 -1.75 21.28
N ASN A 607 11.57 -2.52 20.51
CA ASN A 607 11.10 -3.71 19.82
C ASN A 607 11.31 -4.93 20.75
N THR A 608 10.25 -5.65 21.07
CA THR A 608 10.27 -6.81 22.00
C THR A 608 10.03 -8.11 21.26
N PHE A 609 10.43 -9.26 21.83
CA PHE A 609 10.18 -10.57 21.23
C PHE A 609 8.70 -10.83 20.98
N HIS A 610 7.82 -10.49 21.94
CA HIS A 610 6.37 -10.60 21.75
C HIS A 610 5.85 -9.72 20.61
N ALA A 611 6.37 -8.50 20.44
CA ALA A 611 6.01 -7.63 19.33
C ALA A 611 6.48 -8.21 17.97
N HIS A 612 7.62 -8.91 17.94
CA HIS A 612 8.09 -9.65 16.77
C HIS A 612 7.17 -10.82 16.43
N ARG A 613 6.90 -11.70 17.40
CA ARG A 613 6.03 -12.88 17.25
C ARG A 613 4.62 -12.52 16.77
N LEU A 614 3.99 -11.53 17.41
CA LEU A 614 2.64 -11.06 17.03
C LEU A 614 2.64 -10.37 15.66
N GLY A 615 3.71 -9.64 15.34
CA GLY A 615 3.91 -9.01 14.04
C GLY A 615 4.01 -10.01 12.89
N LEU A 616 4.86 -11.02 13.04
CA LEU A 616 5.04 -12.10 12.06
C LEU A 616 3.74 -12.92 11.91
N SER A 617 3.05 -13.23 13.01
CA SER A 617 1.73 -13.88 12.98
C SER A 617 0.70 -13.06 12.18
N ARG A 618 0.61 -11.74 12.41
CA ARG A 618 -0.25 -10.82 11.63
C ARG A 618 0.11 -10.83 10.13
N GLN A 619 1.39 -10.90 9.80
CA GLN A 619 1.87 -10.97 8.41
C GLN A 619 1.46 -12.30 7.75
N ASN A 620 1.66 -13.42 8.43
CA ASN A 620 1.28 -14.75 7.96
C ASN A 620 -0.25 -14.88 7.81
N GLN A 621 -1.04 -14.27 8.71
CA GLN A 621 -2.50 -14.20 8.59
C GLN A 621 -2.96 -13.33 7.40
N ARG A 622 -2.24 -12.25 7.06
CA ARG A 622 -2.49 -11.47 5.82
C ARG A 622 -2.20 -12.29 4.57
N LEU A 623 -1.16 -13.12 4.57
CA LEU A 623 -0.82 -14.03 3.47
C LEU A 623 -1.88 -15.14 3.31
N SER A 624 -2.14 -15.91 4.36
CA SER A 624 -3.12 -17.02 4.31
C SER A 624 -4.52 -16.51 4.01
N GLY A 625 -4.94 -15.39 4.59
CA GLY A 625 -6.19 -14.71 4.28
C GLY A 625 -6.27 -14.20 2.84
N SER A 626 -5.15 -13.82 2.21
CA SER A 626 -5.08 -13.45 0.79
C SER A 626 -5.25 -14.67 -0.12
N ALA A 627 -4.61 -15.80 0.19
CA ALA A 627 -4.72 -17.05 -0.56
C ALA A 627 -6.13 -17.66 -0.41
N TYR A 628 -6.64 -17.74 0.82
CA TYR A 628 -7.98 -18.26 1.13
C TYR A 628 -9.08 -17.49 0.38
N LYS A 629 -8.99 -16.16 0.32
CA LYS A 629 -9.93 -15.31 -0.46
C LYS A 629 -9.86 -15.53 -1.98
N LYS A 630 -8.74 -15.99 -2.53
CA LYS A 630 -8.63 -16.42 -3.95
C LYS A 630 -9.27 -17.80 -4.21
N SER A 631 -9.55 -18.62 -3.19
CA SER A 631 -10.04 -19.99 -3.39
C SER A 631 -11.44 -20.06 -4.03
N LYS A 632 -11.66 -21.07 -4.89
CA LYS A 632 -12.94 -21.30 -5.58
C LYS A 632 -14.12 -21.42 -4.60
N VAL A 633 -13.91 -22.09 -3.47
CA VAL A 633 -14.92 -22.32 -2.41
C VAL A 633 -15.34 -21.01 -1.75
N VAL A 634 -14.37 -20.18 -1.33
CA VAL A 634 -14.65 -18.89 -0.69
C VAL A 634 -15.31 -17.92 -1.67
N MET A 635 -14.86 -17.89 -2.92
CA MET A 635 -15.49 -17.09 -3.98
C MET A 635 -16.96 -17.51 -4.21
N LYS A 636 -17.27 -18.81 -4.26
CA LYS A 636 -18.65 -19.32 -4.33
C LYS A 636 -19.46 -18.91 -3.09
N ARG A 637 -18.92 -19.07 -1.88
CA ARG A 637 -19.61 -18.70 -0.61
C ARG A 637 -19.88 -17.19 -0.50
N LEU A 638 -18.94 -16.35 -0.92
CA LEU A 638 -19.10 -14.89 -0.96
C LEU A 638 -20.11 -14.46 -2.01
N GLN A 639 -20.15 -15.12 -3.18
CA GLN A 639 -21.15 -14.86 -4.21
C GLN A 639 -22.56 -15.23 -3.73
N MET A 640 -22.74 -16.43 -3.14
CA MET A 640 -24.02 -16.84 -2.56
C MET A 640 -24.51 -15.88 -1.48
N ARG A 641 -23.62 -15.38 -0.60
CA ARG A 641 -23.96 -14.34 0.39
C ARG A 641 -24.37 -13.00 -0.25
N LYS A 642 -23.69 -12.57 -1.33
CA LYS A 642 -24.04 -11.35 -2.07
C LYS A 642 -25.40 -11.48 -2.76
N ASP A 643 -25.66 -12.59 -3.44
CA ASP A 643 -26.94 -12.80 -4.11
C ASP A 643 -28.09 -13.00 -3.11
N ALA A 644 -27.84 -13.60 -1.94
CA ALA A 644 -28.83 -13.64 -0.85
C ALA A 644 -29.14 -12.25 -0.28
N LYS A 645 -28.12 -11.39 -0.06
CA LYS A 645 -28.35 -9.99 0.35
C LYS A 645 -29.09 -9.19 -0.72
N ALA A 646 -28.76 -9.40 -2.00
CA ALA A 646 -29.42 -8.73 -3.11
C ALA A 646 -30.88 -9.19 -3.32
N ARG A 647 -31.20 -10.47 -3.05
CA ARG A 647 -32.58 -10.95 -2.99
C ARG A 647 -33.34 -10.29 -1.83
N ARG A 648 -32.79 -10.31 -0.62
CA ARG A 648 -33.41 -9.63 0.55
C ARG A 648 -33.58 -8.12 0.36
N GLU A 649 -32.66 -7.45 -0.35
CA GLU A 649 -32.79 -6.04 -0.71
C GLU A 649 -33.80 -5.76 -1.83
N LEU A 650 -34.15 -6.76 -2.64
CA LEU A 650 -35.21 -6.68 -3.65
C LEU A 650 -36.56 -6.93 -2.98
N GLU A 651 -36.69 -8.03 -2.23
CA GLU A 651 -37.83 -8.37 -1.37
C GLU A 651 -38.24 -7.17 -0.48
N LEU A 652 -37.27 -6.50 0.15
CA LEU A 652 -37.50 -5.31 1.00
C LEU A 652 -37.84 -4.01 0.23
N ARG A 653 -37.67 -3.95 -1.09
CA ARG A 653 -38.15 -2.83 -1.93
C ARG A 653 -39.55 -3.13 -2.45
N ASP A 654 -39.72 -4.33 -3.01
CA ASP A 654 -40.98 -4.82 -3.55
C ASP A 654 -42.08 -4.77 -2.46
N ALA A 655 -41.74 -5.07 -1.20
CA ALA A 655 -42.64 -4.99 -0.04
C ALA A 655 -42.79 -3.59 0.60
N LYS A 656 -42.05 -2.56 0.15
CA LYS A 656 -42.07 -1.21 0.73
C LYS A 656 -42.44 -0.09 -0.24
N GLY A 657 -42.49 -0.37 -1.53
CA GLY A 657 -42.72 0.65 -2.56
C GLY A 657 -41.56 1.65 -2.69
N PRO A 658 -41.76 2.74 -3.45
CA PRO A 658 -40.77 3.81 -3.56
C PRO A 658 -40.61 4.51 -2.21
N THR A 659 -39.37 4.66 -1.76
CA THR A 659 -38.99 5.40 -0.56
C THR A 659 -37.96 6.46 -0.93
N TYR A 660 -37.90 7.55 -0.14
CA TYR A 660 -37.21 8.81 -0.45
C TYR A 660 -35.78 8.63 -1.01
N GLU A 661 -35.41 9.46 -1.98
CA GLU A 661 -34.08 9.38 -2.60
C GLU A 661 -32.96 9.81 -1.64
N ALA A 662 -31.76 9.27 -1.87
CA ALA A 662 -30.60 9.50 -1.01
C ALA A 662 -30.06 10.93 -1.15
N GLY A 663 -30.65 11.86 -0.40
CA GLY A 663 -30.38 13.29 -0.44
C GLY A 663 -31.63 14.17 -0.28
N GLN A 664 -32.83 13.59 -0.17
CA GLN A 664 -34.07 14.30 0.13
C GLN A 664 -34.37 14.30 1.64
N PHE A 665 -33.62 15.12 2.37
CA PHE A 665 -33.88 15.60 3.74
C PHE A 665 -33.15 16.93 3.93
#